data_AF-A0A815UKR0-F1
#
_entry.id   AF-A0A815UKR0-F1
#
_cell.length_a   1.000
_cell.length_b   1.000
_cell.length_c   1.000
_cell.angle_alpha   90.00
_cell.angle_beta   90.00
_cell.angle_gamma   90.00
#
_symmetry.space_group_name_H-M   'P 1'
#
loop_
_entity.id
_entity.type
_entity.pdbx_description
1 polymer ?
#
loop_
_entity_poly.entity_id
_entity_poly.type
_entity_poly.pdbx_seq_one_letter_code
_entity_poly.pdbx_strand_id
1 'polypeptide(L)'
;MSDGHRTPDLTGAPGSAMPMSDVEPSKKPSSILRTAFDDAALQSMEEEFQGILNELVGGDRSLEKLRTEYEKLHKALLKSHDSEKRLMQKCRELNSELMTNSAKVQAAMKLSEEDKNTISSLQKEIDKAWKMVDAAHEKEQRAKETIQSLRIEINNLSNLVEQGAGMSVGQEQDVNDLMNARTELTQERDKLLNDITEIRREFDINLIKQGDLKKEIQVSNDQILDLQEKINQLNNENAREAKKREQTELELKASKQNLDVKNAEAKSQSTLFEAQQQELKRTQQHLRQFKDDNVRLTKENQIIQVRLDNLRIQFNELVSNNEKLSSDFARRALDLKEKDDEINYLRKDRDNEQKKKDHAEKRLRLVEDQLADSEQKRETLRASALHLQQDLDRLQKHCEDLKTQAAGLTREREQLNKSCQKLIGDNQKQSDQMRSVDQSKRTLEQDISNYKDEAAKQRKIIVQLEKERDRYIKEAGDSMAQVLGFIEEMKKKDLYIFDHKKKIAELEARLTQQNNLYKAVKSDRALYSKNLIDSQDEIGEMKRKLKIMNHQIDQLKEEIQGKEQDLVRGQAECDKVKKEKEQFSATVEQLKKDATKKEEAYFNQQAEFERLNKQLSEANDERKKQMKQLQQVIAERDVLGTQLVRRNDELALLYEKMKIQQSTLNKGELQYKARLEDVRILKLELKKLRHEKGSLQDKVFNTNDLKRELFHIQRELIRERTRCRAMEEEMENPMNVHRWRKLEASDPSAFELIQKIQLLQKRLIQKTEEVVQKELLIQEKEKLYAELKRILARQPGPECAEQLSIYQETLKAKTKQLKSLAGEVNMYESQIDDYKYEIDKLNRQLTEVRQKYFHLKKKQTMIKEKERLSEMQQITTTINGITLQQPPPDLIQPHRSNEQPRFTGGGFNLKSIPKPPSDNA
;
A
#
# COMPACT_ATOMS: atom_id res chain seq x y z
N MET A 1 73.23 -80.09 38.73
CA MET A 1 72.27 -81.08 38.22
C MET A 1 71.71 -80.56 36.92
N SER A 2 72.05 -81.24 35.82
CA SER A 2 71.47 -81.22 34.45
C SER A 2 71.19 -79.84 33.82
N ASP A 3 72.10 -79.34 32.99
CA ASP A 3 72.12 -79.48 31.51
C ASP A 3 70.93 -78.77 30.84
N GLY A 4 71.05 -77.87 29.86
CA GLY A 4 72.13 -77.68 28.89
C GLY A 4 71.53 -77.67 27.48
N HIS A 5 71.60 -76.51 26.81
CA HIS A 5 71.56 -76.28 25.35
C HIS A 5 70.30 -76.57 24.51
N ARG A 6 69.85 -75.57 23.75
CA ARG A 6 70.29 -75.31 22.35
C ARG A 6 69.63 -74.05 21.74
N THR A 7 70.44 -73.20 21.13
CA THR A 7 70.12 -72.30 20.01
C THR A 7 70.14 -73.13 18.68
N PRO A 8 69.93 -72.61 17.44
CA PRO A 8 69.69 -71.23 16.97
C PRO A 8 68.67 -71.05 15.79
N ASP A 9 68.49 -69.78 15.38
CA ASP A 9 68.35 -69.21 14.02
C ASP A 9 67.11 -69.47 13.11
N LEU A 10 66.43 -68.38 12.71
CA LEU A 10 66.33 -67.86 11.32
C LEU A 10 65.12 -66.92 11.10
N THR A 11 65.45 -65.68 10.73
CA THR A 11 64.80 -64.77 9.74
C THR A 11 63.34 -64.99 9.33
N GLY A 12 62.50 -63.96 9.50
CA GLY A 12 61.19 -63.85 8.84
C GLY A 12 60.62 -62.43 8.92
N ALA A 13 60.89 -61.63 7.88
CA ALA A 13 60.37 -60.27 7.70
C ALA A 13 58.84 -60.24 7.47
N PRO A 14 58.13 -59.16 7.85
CA PRO A 14 56.69 -59.06 7.68
C PRO A 14 56.28 -58.57 6.28
N GLY A 15 55.46 -59.39 5.62
CA GLY A 15 54.24 -58.98 4.92
C GLY A 15 54.34 -57.87 3.87
N SER A 16 54.76 -58.26 2.66
CA SER A 16 54.61 -57.49 1.42
C SER A 16 53.14 -57.17 1.14
N ALA A 17 52.85 -55.89 0.93
CA ALA A 17 51.62 -55.39 0.34
C ALA A 17 51.43 -55.98 -1.07
N MET A 18 50.18 -56.28 -1.40
CA MET A 18 49.75 -56.69 -2.74
C MET A 18 50.02 -55.56 -3.76
N PRO A 19 50.52 -55.86 -4.97
CA PRO A 19 50.63 -54.88 -6.03
C PRO A 19 49.25 -54.65 -6.65
N MET A 20 48.79 -53.39 -6.62
CA MET A 20 47.71 -52.91 -7.46
C MET A 20 48.16 -53.02 -8.92
N SER A 21 47.42 -53.79 -9.69
CA SER A 21 47.58 -53.95 -11.13
C SER A 21 47.46 -52.59 -11.83
N ASP A 22 48.49 -52.23 -12.59
CA ASP A 22 48.47 -51.17 -13.59
C ASP A 22 47.35 -51.44 -14.59
N VAL A 23 46.30 -50.61 -14.54
CA VAL A 23 45.30 -50.53 -15.62
C VAL A 23 45.80 -49.45 -16.58
N GLU A 24 46.30 -49.89 -17.73
CA GLU A 24 46.58 -49.02 -18.88
C GLU A 24 45.38 -48.11 -19.18
N PRO A 25 45.58 -46.81 -19.48
CA PRO A 25 44.49 -45.95 -19.90
C PRO A 25 44.04 -46.35 -21.31
N SER A 26 42.92 -47.07 -21.37
CA SER A 26 42.22 -47.41 -22.59
C SER A 26 42.01 -46.18 -23.46
N LYS A 27 42.41 -46.29 -24.73
CA LYS A 27 42.20 -45.32 -25.82
C LYS A 27 40.83 -44.63 -25.72
N LYS A 28 40.86 -43.29 -25.75
CA LYS A 28 39.68 -42.42 -25.93
C LYS A 28 38.78 -42.93 -27.05
N PRO A 29 37.46 -43.13 -26.84
CA PRO A 29 36.50 -43.10 -27.93
C PRO A 29 36.10 -41.63 -28.14
N SER A 30 36.85 -40.90 -28.97
CA SER A 30 36.38 -39.62 -29.49
C SER A 30 35.38 -39.87 -30.63
N SER A 31 34.26 -40.53 -30.34
CA SER A 31 33.12 -40.52 -31.26
C SER A 31 32.24 -39.35 -30.87
N ILE A 32 32.39 -38.24 -31.58
CA ILE A 32 31.42 -37.15 -31.56
C ILE A 32 30.06 -37.77 -31.85
N LEU A 33 29.14 -37.74 -30.88
CA LEU A 33 27.74 -38.11 -31.05
C LEU A 33 27.11 -37.16 -32.10
N ARG A 34 27.22 -37.56 -33.38
CA ARG A 34 26.47 -36.99 -34.50
C ARG A 34 25.03 -37.51 -34.39
N THR A 35 24.07 -36.64 -34.71
CA THR A 35 22.68 -37.06 -34.95
C THR A 35 22.69 -38.13 -36.04
N ALA A 36 21.84 -39.15 -35.93
CA ALA A 36 21.78 -40.19 -36.96
C ALA A 36 21.25 -39.60 -38.28
N PHE A 37 20.47 -38.52 -38.19
CA PHE A 37 20.01 -37.72 -39.31
C PHE A 37 20.79 -36.41 -39.46
N ASP A 38 21.28 -36.16 -40.68
CA ASP A 38 21.88 -34.90 -41.09
C ASP A 38 20.77 -33.86 -41.32
N ASP A 39 20.85 -32.69 -40.67
CA ASP A 39 19.84 -31.62 -40.81
C ASP A 39 19.73 -31.19 -42.29
N ALA A 40 20.79 -31.33 -43.09
CA ALA A 40 20.78 -31.09 -44.53
C ALA A 40 19.97 -32.14 -45.31
N ALA A 41 20.00 -33.41 -44.87
CA ALA A 41 19.22 -34.48 -45.48
C ALA A 41 17.72 -34.35 -45.15
N LEU A 42 17.38 -33.89 -43.94
CA LEU A 42 15.99 -33.59 -43.57
C LEU A 42 15.42 -32.45 -44.41
N GLN A 43 16.19 -31.38 -44.62
CA GLN A 43 15.77 -30.25 -45.43
C GLN A 43 15.52 -30.64 -46.90
N SER A 44 16.39 -31.49 -47.47
CA SER A 44 16.19 -32.06 -48.80
C SER A 44 14.93 -32.92 -48.88
N MET A 45 14.65 -33.75 -47.87
CA MET A 45 13.43 -34.56 -47.82
C MET A 45 12.17 -33.71 -47.63
N GLU A 46 12.25 -32.58 -46.92
CA GLU A 46 11.12 -31.67 -46.73
C GLU A 46 10.79 -30.90 -48.01
N GLU A 47 11.81 -30.52 -48.80
CA GLU A 47 11.65 -29.97 -50.14
C GLU A 47 11.00 -30.98 -51.12
N GLU A 48 11.47 -32.23 -51.11
CA GLU A 48 10.86 -33.32 -51.89
C GLU A 48 9.42 -33.61 -51.45
N PHE A 49 9.17 -33.60 -50.13
CA PHE A 49 7.85 -33.81 -49.56
C PHE A 49 6.86 -32.71 -49.98
N GLN A 50 7.27 -31.45 -49.96
CA GLN A 50 6.46 -30.33 -50.45
C GLN A 50 6.21 -30.42 -51.96
N GLY A 51 7.22 -30.85 -52.74
CA GLY A 51 7.06 -31.14 -54.17
C GLY A 51 5.96 -32.17 -54.44
N ILE A 52 6.03 -33.32 -53.74
CA ILE A 52 5.05 -34.41 -53.89
C ILE A 52 3.65 -33.99 -53.40
N LEU A 53 3.55 -33.20 -52.32
CA LEU A 53 2.26 -32.65 -51.88
C LEU A 53 1.66 -31.70 -52.94
N ASN A 54 2.47 -30.87 -53.58
CA ASN A 54 2.01 -29.96 -54.63
C ASN A 54 1.56 -30.71 -55.88
N GLU A 55 2.20 -31.82 -56.23
CA GLU A 55 1.75 -32.72 -57.31
C GLU A 55 0.41 -33.42 -56.97
N LEU A 56 0.23 -33.81 -55.71
CA LEU A 56 -1.01 -34.44 -55.22
C LEU A 56 -2.23 -33.50 -55.18
N VAL A 57 -2.02 -32.17 -55.19
CA VAL A 57 -3.08 -31.14 -55.21
C VAL A 57 -3.72 -31.01 -56.62
N GLY A 58 -3.08 -31.55 -57.66
CA GLY A 58 -3.33 -31.16 -59.05
C GLY A 58 -4.27 -32.02 -59.92
N GLY A 59 -4.94 -33.10 -59.46
CA GLY A 59 -5.72 -33.86 -60.45
C GLY A 59 -6.75 -34.94 -60.08
N ASP A 60 -6.80 -35.50 -58.87
CA ASP A 60 -7.76 -36.61 -58.66
C ASP A 60 -8.27 -36.75 -57.21
N ARG A 61 -9.60 -36.76 -57.04
CA ARG A 61 -10.27 -36.79 -55.72
C ARG A 61 -10.06 -38.12 -54.98
N SER A 62 -9.62 -39.15 -55.70
CA SER A 62 -9.24 -40.47 -55.19
C SER A 62 -7.93 -40.44 -54.38
N LEU A 63 -7.05 -39.46 -54.61
CA LEU A 63 -5.72 -39.35 -53.99
C LEU A 63 -5.69 -38.51 -52.71
N GLU A 64 -6.79 -37.83 -52.35
CA GLU A 64 -6.86 -36.99 -51.15
C GLU A 64 -6.62 -37.78 -49.85
N LYS A 65 -7.07 -39.04 -49.81
CA LYS A 65 -6.79 -39.94 -48.68
C LYS A 65 -5.30 -40.23 -48.56
N LEU A 66 -4.61 -40.43 -49.69
CA LEU A 66 -3.16 -40.67 -49.73
C LEU A 66 -2.40 -39.44 -49.27
N ARG A 67 -2.79 -38.25 -49.75
CA ARG A 67 -2.23 -36.96 -49.30
C ARG A 67 -2.36 -36.79 -47.79
N THR A 68 -3.54 -37.07 -47.24
CA THR A 68 -3.80 -36.92 -45.80
C THR A 68 -2.92 -37.88 -44.97
N GLU A 69 -2.76 -39.13 -45.41
CA GLU A 69 -1.86 -40.09 -44.74
C GLU A 69 -0.38 -39.72 -44.93
N TYR A 70 0.00 -39.16 -46.08
CA TYR A 70 1.36 -38.68 -46.37
C TYR A 70 1.73 -37.47 -45.48
N GLU A 71 0.81 -36.51 -45.29
CA GLU A 71 0.95 -35.40 -44.33
C GLU A 71 1.08 -35.86 -42.88
N LYS A 72 0.36 -36.92 -42.49
CA LYS A 72 0.49 -37.53 -41.15
C LYS A 72 1.86 -38.18 -40.97
N LEU A 73 2.36 -38.89 -41.99
CA LEU A 73 3.66 -39.54 -41.95
C LEU A 73 4.80 -38.52 -41.81
N HIS A 74 4.73 -37.41 -42.55
CA HIS A 74 5.72 -36.32 -42.43
C HIS A 74 5.68 -35.63 -41.07
N LYS A 75 4.47 -35.37 -40.53
CA LYS A 75 4.33 -34.85 -39.16
C LYS A 75 4.90 -35.82 -38.12
N ALA A 76 4.79 -37.13 -38.33
CA ALA A 76 5.39 -38.13 -37.46
C ALA A 76 6.93 -38.16 -37.59
N LEU A 77 7.47 -38.03 -38.80
CA LEU A 77 8.91 -37.93 -39.07
C LEU A 77 9.53 -36.69 -38.41
N LEU A 78 8.92 -35.50 -38.59
CA LEU A 78 9.38 -34.27 -37.95
C LEU A 78 9.35 -34.37 -36.42
N LYS A 79 8.27 -34.92 -35.84
CA LYS A 79 8.19 -35.18 -34.40
C LYS A 79 9.27 -36.16 -33.93
N SER A 80 9.58 -37.18 -34.72
CA SER A 80 10.64 -38.14 -34.42
C SER A 80 12.01 -37.45 -34.43
N HIS A 81 12.31 -36.63 -35.44
CA HIS A 81 13.58 -35.88 -35.51
C HIS A 81 13.72 -34.87 -34.37
N ASP A 82 12.66 -34.12 -34.05
CA ASP A 82 12.67 -33.20 -32.91
C ASP A 82 12.89 -33.94 -31.58
N SER A 83 12.31 -35.13 -31.44
CA SER A 83 12.52 -35.97 -30.25
C SER A 83 13.95 -36.50 -30.17
N GLU A 84 14.54 -36.92 -31.30
CA GLU A 84 15.94 -37.34 -31.42
C GLU A 84 16.89 -36.19 -31.06
N LYS A 85 16.63 -34.99 -31.58
CA LYS A 85 17.42 -33.78 -31.30
C LYS A 85 17.42 -33.44 -29.81
N ARG A 86 16.25 -33.51 -29.15
CA ARG A 86 16.16 -33.33 -27.68
C ARG A 86 16.89 -34.43 -26.93
N LEU A 87 16.79 -35.68 -27.37
CA LEU A 87 17.50 -36.81 -26.75
C LEU A 87 19.01 -36.64 -26.85
N MET A 88 19.50 -36.24 -28.02
CA MET A 88 20.92 -35.98 -28.28
C MET A 88 21.45 -34.81 -27.46
N GLN A 89 20.66 -33.76 -27.30
CA GLN A 89 21.00 -32.65 -26.41
C GLN A 89 21.07 -33.12 -24.95
N LYS A 90 20.09 -33.90 -24.49
CA LYS A 90 20.09 -34.54 -23.16
C LYS A 90 21.32 -35.43 -22.95
N CYS A 91 21.71 -36.23 -23.95
CA CYS A 91 22.91 -37.07 -23.90
C CYS A 91 24.20 -36.24 -23.82
N ARG A 92 24.28 -35.10 -24.52
CA ARG A 92 25.43 -34.19 -24.43
C ARG A 92 25.52 -33.53 -23.06
N GLU A 93 24.40 -33.07 -22.51
CA GLU A 93 24.29 -32.51 -21.16
C GLU A 93 24.71 -33.54 -20.11
N LEU A 94 24.14 -34.75 -20.15
CA LEU A 94 24.49 -35.84 -19.24
C LEU A 94 25.96 -36.26 -19.36
N ASN A 95 26.53 -36.30 -20.56
CA ASN A 95 27.95 -36.61 -20.76
C ASN A 95 28.86 -35.48 -20.22
N SER A 96 28.44 -34.22 -20.34
CA SER A 96 29.15 -33.10 -19.72
C SER A 96 29.08 -33.16 -18.20
N GLU A 97 27.91 -33.45 -17.62
CA GLU A 97 27.74 -33.66 -16.18
C GLU A 97 28.57 -34.85 -15.67
N LEU A 98 28.62 -35.95 -16.42
CA LEU A 98 29.40 -37.14 -16.07
C LEU A 98 30.91 -36.85 -16.09
N MET A 99 31.40 -36.09 -17.06
CA MET A 99 32.78 -35.62 -17.08
C MET A 99 33.10 -34.70 -15.90
N THR A 100 32.17 -33.80 -15.55
CA THR A 100 32.33 -32.87 -14.43
C THR A 100 32.32 -33.61 -13.09
N ASN A 101 31.44 -34.60 -12.93
CA ASN A 101 31.39 -35.45 -11.75
C ASN A 101 32.60 -36.37 -11.65
N SER A 102 33.09 -36.92 -12.76
CA SER A 102 34.35 -37.68 -12.81
C SER A 102 35.53 -36.84 -12.34
N ALA A 103 35.63 -35.59 -12.78
CA ALA A 103 36.67 -34.65 -12.31
C ALA A 103 36.53 -34.34 -10.81
N LYS A 104 35.30 -34.15 -10.30
CA LYS A 104 35.05 -33.95 -8.86
C LYS A 104 35.42 -35.19 -8.03
N VAL A 105 35.12 -36.40 -8.52
CA VAL A 105 35.50 -37.65 -7.86
C VAL A 105 37.01 -37.83 -7.84
N GLN A 106 37.72 -37.53 -8.94
CA GLN A 106 39.19 -37.54 -8.96
C GLN A 106 39.80 -36.53 -7.98
N ALA A 107 39.22 -35.32 -7.87
CA ALA A 107 39.67 -34.34 -6.90
C ALA A 107 39.42 -34.80 -5.45
N ALA A 108 38.26 -35.41 -5.17
CA ALA A 108 37.96 -35.97 -3.85
C ALA A 108 38.86 -37.17 -3.49
N MET A 109 39.21 -38.02 -4.46
CA MET A 109 40.16 -39.12 -4.26
C MET A 109 41.56 -38.59 -3.92
N LYS A 110 42.05 -37.55 -4.61
CA LYS A 110 43.33 -36.91 -4.29
C LYS A 110 43.33 -36.30 -2.89
N LEU A 111 42.25 -35.60 -2.52
CA LEU A 111 42.13 -35.03 -1.18
C LEU A 111 42.13 -36.12 -0.10
N SER A 112 41.41 -37.22 -0.33
CA SER A 112 41.41 -38.37 0.59
C SER A 112 42.78 -39.06 0.69
N GLU A 113 43.59 -39.04 -0.37
CA GLU A 113 44.94 -39.58 -0.38
C GLU A 113 45.91 -38.68 0.39
N GLU A 114 45.78 -37.35 0.25
CA GLU A 114 46.50 -36.35 1.04
C GLU A 114 46.15 -36.43 2.54
N ASP A 115 44.86 -36.60 2.86
CA ASP A 115 44.37 -36.83 4.22
C ASP A 115 44.94 -38.14 4.81
N LYS A 116 44.99 -39.21 4.01
CA LYS A 116 45.59 -40.48 4.45
C LYS A 116 47.08 -40.33 4.75
N ASN A 117 47.80 -39.52 3.97
CA ASN A 117 49.21 -39.24 4.19
C ASN A 117 49.46 -38.43 5.47
N THR A 118 48.63 -37.42 5.73
CA THR A 118 48.69 -36.64 6.98
C THR A 118 48.29 -37.45 8.20
N ILE A 119 47.25 -38.30 8.10
CA ILE A 119 46.91 -39.26 9.16
C ILE A 119 48.07 -40.21 9.43
N SER A 120 48.74 -40.71 8.38
CA SER A 120 49.92 -41.56 8.55
C SER A 120 51.09 -40.86 9.23
N SER A 121 51.31 -39.57 8.97
CA SER A 121 52.37 -38.81 9.65
C SER A 121 52.03 -38.57 11.12
N LEU A 122 50.78 -38.22 11.42
CA LEU A 122 50.30 -38.01 12.79
C LEU A 122 50.33 -39.32 13.59
N GLN A 123 49.98 -40.46 12.99
CA GLN A 123 50.12 -41.77 13.61
C GLN A 123 51.59 -42.09 13.96
N LYS A 124 52.54 -41.75 13.08
CA LYS A 124 53.98 -41.91 13.38
C LYS A 124 54.45 -41.00 14.52
N GLU A 125 53.89 -39.81 14.65
CA GLU A 125 54.20 -38.91 15.77
C GLU A 125 53.61 -39.42 17.09
N ILE A 126 52.39 -39.97 17.05
CA ILE A 126 51.78 -40.65 18.20
C ILE A 126 52.62 -41.85 18.62
N ASP A 127 53.06 -42.71 17.70
CA ASP A 127 53.93 -43.85 18.00
C ASP A 127 55.27 -43.42 18.62
N LYS A 128 55.82 -42.28 18.19
CA LYS A 128 57.03 -41.71 18.81
C LYS A 128 56.75 -41.22 20.23
N ALA A 129 55.61 -40.57 20.45
CA ALA A 129 55.21 -40.12 21.78
C ALA A 129 54.98 -41.31 22.73
N TRP A 130 54.31 -42.37 22.27
CA TRP A 130 54.13 -43.61 23.02
C TRP A 130 55.46 -44.27 23.38
N LYS A 131 56.40 -44.38 22.42
CA LYS A 131 57.75 -44.90 22.71
C LYS A 131 58.52 -44.06 23.73
N MET A 132 58.31 -42.74 23.75
CA MET A 132 58.93 -41.88 24.77
C MET A 132 58.31 -42.10 26.16
N VAL A 133 57.00 -42.35 26.22
CA VAL A 133 56.31 -42.71 27.47
C VAL A 133 56.76 -44.08 27.96
N ASP A 134 56.83 -45.09 27.09
CA ASP A 134 57.32 -46.43 27.44
C ASP A 134 58.77 -46.38 27.93
N ALA A 135 59.63 -45.60 27.27
CA ALA A 135 61.03 -45.42 27.69
C ALA A 135 61.15 -44.70 29.05
N ALA A 136 60.23 -43.78 29.36
CA ALA A 136 60.19 -43.14 30.67
C ALA A 136 59.69 -44.11 31.75
N HIS A 137 58.69 -44.92 31.42
CA HIS A 137 58.13 -45.91 32.35
C HIS A 137 59.10 -47.07 32.61
N GLU A 138 59.86 -47.51 31.59
CA GLU A 138 60.90 -48.53 31.76
C GLU A 138 62.06 -48.01 32.63
N LYS A 139 62.42 -46.72 32.53
CA LYS A 139 63.39 -46.09 33.43
C LYS A 139 62.87 -46.01 34.87
N GLU A 140 61.60 -45.67 35.05
CA GLU A 140 60.94 -45.66 36.35
C GLU A 140 60.90 -47.06 36.98
N GLN A 141 60.57 -48.08 36.19
CA GLN A 141 60.51 -49.46 36.64
C GLN A 141 61.89 -49.99 37.06
N ARG A 142 62.95 -49.71 36.28
CA ARG A 142 64.33 -50.05 36.67
C ARG A 142 64.75 -49.35 37.96
N ALA A 143 64.34 -48.10 38.17
CA ALA A 143 64.62 -47.38 39.42
C ALA A 143 63.90 -48.05 40.60
N LYS A 144 62.63 -48.47 40.43
CA LYS A 144 61.88 -49.20 41.46
C LYS A 144 62.49 -50.56 41.80
N GLU A 145 62.92 -51.33 40.80
CA GLU A 145 63.58 -52.61 41.00
C GLU A 145 64.93 -52.47 41.72
N THR A 146 65.69 -51.42 41.42
CA THR A 146 66.96 -51.10 42.11
C THR A 146 66.71 -50.75 43.58
N ILE A 147 65.66 -49.96 43.87
CA ILE A 147 65.26 -49.65 45.25
C ILE A 147 64.83 -50.92 45.99
N GLN A 148 64.16 -51.84 45.31
CA GLN A 148 63.69 -53.09 45.91
C GLN A 148 64.84 -54.06 46.19
N SER A 149 65.85 -54.15 45.31
CA SER A 149 67.04 -54.97 45.58
C SER A 149 67.84 -54.44 46.77
N LEU A 150 68.01 -53.10 46.85
CA LEU A 150 68.70 -52.45 47.97
C LEU A 150 67.95 -52.67 49.30
N ARG A 151 66.61 -52.73 49.28
CA ARG A 151 65.82 -53.08 50.47
C ARG A 151 66.00 -54.53 50.91
N ILE A 152 66.11 -55.48 49.98
CA ILE A 152 66.37 -56.88 50.29
C ILE A 152 67.78 -57.05 50.85
N GLU A 153 68.75 -56.32 50.31
CA GLU A 153 70.15 -56.35 50.76
C GLU A 153 70.30 -55.77 52.17
N ILE A 154 69.60 -54.68 52.48
CA ILE A 154 69.50 -54.12 53.84
C ILE A 154 68.85 -55.12 54.82
N ASN A 155 67.83 -55.87 54.37
CA ASN A 155 67.16 -56.86 55.21
C ASN A 155 68.04 -58.09 55.46
N ASN A 156 68.81 -58.52 54.45
CA ASN A 156 69.75 -59.64 54.57
C ASN A 156 70.95 -59.27 55.46
N LEU A 157 71.44 -58.03 55.38
CA LEU A 157 72.49 -57.52 56.27
C LEU A 157 71.97 -57.33 57.70
N SER A 158 70.70 -56.92 57.88
CA SER A 158 70.08 -56.83 59.22
C SER A 158 69.93 -58.20 59.88
N ASN A 159 69.58 -59.24 59.12
CA ASN A 159 69.47 -60.62 59.65
C ASN A 159 70.83 -61.24 60.02
N LEU A 160 71.92 -60.82 59.38
CA LEU A 160 73.28 -61.30 59.71
C LEU A 160 73.82 -60.66 61.00
N VAL A 161 73.34 -59.47 61.35
CA VAL A 161 73.72 -58.74 62.57
C VAL A 161 72.89 -59.19 63.79
N GLU A 162 71.72 -59.81 63.59
CA GLU A 162 70.88 -60.37 64.67
C GLU A 162 71.32 -61.76 65.19
N GLN A 163 72.30 -62.42 64.55
CA GLN A 163 72.85 -63.69 65.03
C GLN A 163 74.32 -63.60 65.43
N GLY A 164 74.53 -63.18 66.69
CA GLY A 164 75.49 -63.85 67.55
C GLY A 164 76.64 -62.98 68.08
N ALA A 165 76.60 -62.69 69.38
CA ALA A 165 77.80 -62.75 70.22
C ALA A 165 77.42 -62.96 71.70
N GLY A 166 77.93 -64.06 72.26
CA GLY A 166 78.01 -64.30 73.70
C GLY A 166 77.64 -65.72 74.11
N MET A 167 78.38 -66.47 74.92
CA MET A 167 79.76 -66.42 75.43
C MET A 167 79.92 -67.68 76.31
N SER A 168 81.12 -68.28 76.32
CA SER A 168 81.81 -68.90 77.47
C SER A 168 81.19 -70.08 78.27
N VAL A 169 82.02 -71.11 78.56
CA VAL A 169 82.56 -71.47 79.91
C VAL A 169 82.98 -72.95 79.93
N GLY A 170 84.24 -73.24 80.32
CA GLY A 170 84.63 -74.59 80.76
C GLY A 170 86.14 -74.91 80.88
N GLN A 171 86.76 -74.42 81.96
CA GLN A 171 87.91 -75.00 82.72
C GLN A 171 89.30 -75.03 82.03
N GLU A 172 90.21 -74.08 82.29
CA GLU A 172 91.05 -73.99 83.50
C GLU A 172 91.93 -75.24 83.76
N GLN A 173 92.94 -75.42 82.89
CA GLN A 173 94.21 -76.09 83.17
C GLN A 173 95.40 -75.30 82.59
N ASP A 174 95.90 -74.19 83.16
CA ASP A 174 95.23 -73.17 83.97
C ASP A 174 96.09 -71.89 84.12
N VAL A 175 97.13 -71.72 83.31
CA VAL A 175 98.05 -70.58 83.50
C VAL A 175 98.59 -70.10 82.15
N ASN A 176 98.88 -71.02 81.22
CA ASN A 176 99.34 -70.66 79.87
C ASN A 176 98.17 -70.19 78.98
N ASP A 177 97.01 -70.81 79.13
CA ASP A 177 95.78 -70.38 78.50
C ASP A 177 95.27 -69.06 79.10
N LEU A 178 95.56 -68.72 80.36
CA LEU A 178 95.19 -67.42 80.94
C LEU A 178 96.05 -66.26 80.43
N MET A 179 97.29 -66.49 80.01
CA MET A 179 98.15 -65.45 79.44
C MET A 179 97.81 -65.22 77.96
N ASN A 180 97.56 -66.30 77.21
CA ASN A 180 97.04 -66.25 75.85
C ASN A 180 95.61 -65.71 75.81
N ALA A 181 94.72 -66.15 76.69
CA ALA A 181 93.37 -65.60 76.85
C ALA A 181 93.42 -64.17 77.36
N ARG A 182 94.37 -63.73 78.20
CA ARG A 182 94.50 -62.30 78.52
C ARG A 182 94.89 -61.51 77.27
N THR A 183 95.84 -61.96 76.46
CA THR A 183 96.22 -61.25 75.22
C THR A 183 95.14 -61.33 74.14
N GLU A 184 94.47 -62.47 73.99
CA GLU A 184 93.35 -62.68 73.07
C GLU A 184 92.13 -61.91 73.55
N LEU A 185 91.75 -61.94 74.83
CA LEU A 185 90.68 -61.11 75.40
C LEU A 185 91.04 -59.62 75.40
N THR A 186 92.32 -59.23 75.46
CA THR A 186 92.71 -57.82 75.30
C THR A 186 92.60 -57.41 73.84
N GLN A 187 93.01 -58.26 72.89
CA GLN A 187 92.82 -58.03 71.46
C GLN A 187 91.35 -58.12 71.05
N GLU A 188 90.57 -58.98 71.68
CA GLU A 188 89.14 -59.17 71.46
C GLU A 188 88.37 -58.05 72.13
N ARG A 189 88.77 -57.59 73.33
CA ARG A 189 88.27 -56.34 73.92
C ARG A 189 88.59 -55.14 73.03
N ASP A 190 89.80 -55.04 72.48
CA ASP A 190 90.20 -53.92 71.62
C ASP A 190 89.54 -53.98 70.25
N LYS A 191 89.32 -55.19 69.70
CA LYS A 191 88.50 -55.42 68.51
C LYS A 191 87.04 -55.09 68.81
N LEU A 192 86.45 -55.62 69.87
CA LEU A 192 85.07 -55.31 70.28
C LEU A 192 84.90 -53.84 70.65
N LEU A 193 85.90 -53.16 71.22
CA LEU A 193 85.87 -51.72 71.44
C LEU A 193 85.93 -50.96 70.12
N ASN A 194 86.80 -51.35 69.20
CA ASN A 194 86.84 -50.78 67.85
C ASN A 194 85.53 -51.02 67.11
N ASP A 195 85.00 -52.24 67.14
CA ASP A 195 83.71 -52.62 66.57
C ASP A 195 82.57 -51.86 67.24
N ILE A 196 82.59 -51.68 68.56
CA ILE A 196 81.60 -50.84 69.27
C ILE A 196 81.74 -49.38 68.87
N THR A 197 82.95 -48.85 68.70
CA THR A 197 83.14 -47.47 68.23
C THR A 197 82.74 -47.30 66.78
N GLU A 198 82.94 -48.33 65.94
CA GLU A 198 82.59 -48.34 64.53
C GLU A 198 81.08 -48.50 64.36
N ILE A 199 80.45 -49.42 65.08
CA ILE A 199 78.99 -49.58 65.17
C ILE A 199 78.34 -48.31 65.74
N ARG A 200 78.93 -47.66 66.76
CA ARG A 200 78.42 -46.37 67.26
C ARG A 200 78.56 -45.27 66.22
N ARG A 201 79.68 -45.21 65.49
CA ARG A 201 79.88 -44.26 64.39
C ARG A 201 78.91 -44.51 63.25
N GLU A 202 78.66 -45.77 62.89
CA GLU A 202 77.68 -46.17 61.89
C GLU A 202 76.25 -45.91 62.36
N PHE A 203 75.96 -46.13 63.63
CA PHE A 203 74.68 -45.79 64.24
C PHE A 203 74.43 -44.29 64.20
N ASP A 204 75.41 -43.47 64.56
CA ASP A 204 75.32 -42.01 64.49
C ASP A 204 75.13 -41.53 63.03
N ILE A 205 75.87 -42.13 62.08
CA ILE A 205 75.70 -41.84 60.65
C ILE A 205 74.30 -42.25 60.16
N ASN A 206 73.81 -43.42 60.57
CA ASN A 206 72.49 -43.90 60.21
C ASN A 206 71.37 -43.09 60.88
N LEU A 207 71.59 -42.57 62.09
CA LEU A 207 70.67 -41.68 62.78
C LEU A 207 70.57 -40.33 62.07
N ILE A 208 71.71 -39.78 61.61
CA ILE A 208 71.75 -38.58 60.78
C ILE A 208 71.04 -38.83 59.44
N LYS A 209 71.35 -39.94 58.75
CA LYS A 209 70.68 -40.33 57.50
C LYS A 209 69.17 -40.53 57.69
N GLN A 210 68.74 -41.12 58.81
CA GLN A 210 67.33 -41.29 59.13
C GLN A 210 66.66 -39.93 59.37
N GLY A 211 67.35 -39.00 60.03
CA GLY A 211 66.89 -37.62 60.20
C GLY A 211 66.75 -36.88 58.87
N ASP A 212 67.72 -37.04 57.96
CA ASP A 212 67.70 -36.40 56.64
C ASP A 212 66.63 -37.01 55.74
N LEU A 213 66.46 -38.34 55.73
CA LEU A 213 65.37 -39.01 55.02
C LEU A 213 63.99 -38.61 55.56
N LYS A 214 63.84 -38.40 56.88
CA LYS A 214 62.59 -37.89 57.46
C LYS A 214 62.29 -36.46 56.99
N LYS A 215 63.30 -35.60 56.92
CA LYS A 215 63.14 -34.25 56.35
C LYS A 215 62.77 -34.31 54.87
N GLU A 216 63.39 -35.20 54.11
CA GLU A 216 63.13 -35.36 52.67
C GLU A 216 61.72 -35.92 52.39
N ILE A 217 61.25 -36.85 53.22
CA ILE A 217 59.86 -37.33 53.21
C ILE A 217 58.90 -36.19 53.57
N GLN A 218 59.24 -35.36 54.56
CA GLN A 218 58.40 -34.22 54.94
C GLN A 218 58.31 -33.18 53.82
N VAL A 219 59.44 -32.85 53.18
CA VAL A 219 59.47 -31.96 52.00
C VAL A 219 58.66 -32.54 50.84
N SER A 220 58.75 -33.86 50.58
CA SER A 220 57.93 -34.51 49.55
C SER A 220 56.44 -34.48 49.90
N ASN A 221 56.07 -34.68 51.17
CA ASN A 221 54.67 -34.59 51.61
C ASN A 221 54.12 -33.16 51.50
N ASP A 222 54.92 -32.15 51.85
CA ASP A 222 54.55 -30.74 51.67
C ASP A 222 54.37 -30.41 50.18
N GLN A 223 55.25 -30.92 49.31
CA GLN A 223 55.10 -30.79 47.85
C GLN A 223 53.86 -31.50 47.31
N ILE A 224 53.51 -32.67 47.85
CA ILE A 224 52.28 -33.39 47.46
C ILE A 224 51.04 -32.59 47.88
N LEU A 225 51.04 -31.98 49.07
CA LEU A 225 49.96 -31.11 49.53
C LEU A 225 49.81 -29.86 48.65
N ASP A 226 50.93 -29.20 48.32
CA ASP A 226 50.93 -28.05 47.40
C ASP A 226 50.39 -28.43 46.02
N LEU A 227 50.79 -29.60 45.49
CA LEU A 227 50.29 -30.10 44.21
C LEU A 227 48.80 -30.46 44.27
N GLN A 228 48.33 -31.06 45.37
CA GLN A 228 46.91 -31.34 45.59
C GLN A 228 46.09 -30.05 45.66
N GLU A 229 46.60 -29.02 46.34
CA GLU A 229 45.95 -27.71 46.39
C GLU A 229 45.92 -27.05 45.00
N LYS A 230 47.00 -27.16 44.23
CA LYS A 230 47.06 -26.66 42.85
C LYS A 230 46.09 -27.38 41.92
N ILE A 231 45.96 -28.70 42.06
CA ILE A 231 44.98 -29.49 41.31
C ILE A 231 43.56 -29.06 41.67
N ASN A 232 43.27 -28.81 42.95
CA ASN A 232 41.97 -28.32 43.39
C ASN A 232 41.67 -26.91 42.87
N GLN A 233 42.66 -26.02 42.84
CA GLN A 233 42.53 -24.70 42.24
C GLN A 233 42.25 -24.78 40.74
N LEU A 234 43.01 -25.59 39.99
CA LEU A 234 42.80 -25.82 38.56
C LEU A 234 41.44 -26.45 38.26
N ASN A 235 40.97 -27.41 39.07
CA ASN A 235 39.64 -28.00 38.91
C ASN A 235 38.54 -26.96 39.14
N ASN A 236 38.69 -26.08 40.12
CA ASN A 236 37.74 -25.01 40.38
C ASN A 236 37.75 -23.94 39.27
N GLU A 237 38.92 -23.62 38.72
CA GLU A 237 39.06 -22.73 37.56
C GLU A 237 38.41 -23.34 36.32
N ASN A 238 38.67 -24.61 36.03
CA ASN A 238 38.10 -25.32 34.89
C ASN A 238 36.56 -25.45 35.01
N ALA A 239 36.03 -25.67 36.22
CA ALA A 239 34.58 -25.66 36.46
C ALA A 239 33.95 -24.26 36.27
N ARG A 240 34.66 -23.19 36.65
CA ARG A 240 34.23 -21.80 36.39
C ARG A 240 34.28 -21.47 34.90
N GLU A 241 35.32 -21.92 34.20
CA GLU A 241 35.46 -21.75 32.75
C GLU A 241 34.38 -22.52 31.98
N ALA A 242 34.08 -23.76 32.38
CA ALA A 242 33.00 -24.56 31.80
C ALA A 242 31.63 -23.87 31.96
N LYS A 243 31.33 -23.32 33.14
CA LYS A 243 30.09 -22.53 33.35
C LYS A 243 30.04 -21.25 32.51
N LYS A 244 31.16 -20.52 32.40
CA LYS A 244 31.25 -19.34 31.52
C LYS A 244 31.08 -19.72 30.05
N ARG A 245 31.62 -20.86 29.63
CA ARG A 245 31.47 -21.38 28.27
C ARG A 245 30.02 -21.75 27.98
N GLU A 246 29.34 -22.41 28.90
CA GLU A 246 27.93 -22.75 28.77
C GLU A 246 27.03 -21.49 28.73
N GLN A 247 27.31 -20.49 29.56
CA GLN A 247 26.62 -19.19 29.51
C GLN A 247 26.84 -18.47 28.18
N THR A 248 28.08 -18.39 27.70
CA THR A 248 28.36 -17.73 26.41
C THR A 248 27.79 -18.50 25.23
N GLU A 249 27.70 -19.83 25.31
CA GLU A 249 27.05 -20.66 24.29
C GLU A 249 25.52 -20.45 24.27
N LEU A 250 24.88 -20.32 25.44
CA LEU A 250 23.47 -19.95 25.54
C LEU A 250 23.21 -18.53 24.99
N GLU A 251 24.04 -17.56 25.34
CA GLU A 251 23.97 -16.19 24.82
C GLU A 251 24.18 -16.14 23.30
N LEU A 252 25.12 -16.92 22.77
CA LEU A 252 25.36 -17.05 21.33
C LEU A 252 24.15 -17.65 20.62
N LYS A 253 23.50 -18.66 21.22
CA LYS A 253 22.31 -19.31 20.67
C LYS A 253 21.10 -18.38 20.67
N ALA A 254 20.91 -17.61 21.74
CA ALA A 254 19.89 -16.57 21.82
C ALA A 254 20.14 -15.44 20.83
N SER A 255 21.39 -15.00 20.67
CA SER A 255 21.78 -13.97 19.71
C SER A 255 21.57 -14.43 18.26
N LYS A 256 21.88 -15.69 17.94
CA LYS A 256 21.57 -16.29 16.64
C LYS A 256 20.07 -16.33 16.35
N GLN A 257 19.25 -16.76 17.31
CA GLN A 257 17.79 -16.73 17.16
C GLN A 257 17.26 -15.30 16.94
N ASN A 258 17.77 -14.31 17.69
CA ASN A 258 17.42 -12.92 17.48
C ASN A 258 17.85 -12.41 16.09
N LEU A 259 19.01 -12.82 15.60
CA LEU A 259 19.48 -12.52 14.26
C LEU A 259 18.59 -13.13 13.18
N ASP A 260 18.15 -14.38 13.36
CA ASP A 260 17.24 -15.06 12.43
C ASP A 260 15.85 -14.40 12.40
N VAL A 261 15.32 -14.01 13.56
CA VAL A 261 14.08 -13.22 13.67
C VAL A 261 14.24 -11.87 13.00
N LYS A 262 15.35 -11.15 13.26
CA LYS A 262 15.65 -9.86 12.61
C LYS A 262 15.82 -10.00 11.09
N ASN A 263 16.41 -11.08 10.61
CA ASN A 263 16.53 -11.36 9.18
C ASN A 263 15.18 -11.69 8.54
N ALA A 264 14.30 -12.41 9.25
CA ALA A 264 12.93 -12.66 8.80
C ALA A 264 12.11 -11.36 8.75
N GLU A 265 12.22 -10.50 9.76
CA GLU A 265 11.62 -9.15 9.77
C GLU A 265 12.14 -8.30 8.61
N ALA A 266 13.46 -8.28 8.37
CA ALA A 266 14.08 -7.53 7.28
C ALA A 266 13.63 -8.03 5.90
N LYS A 267 13.53 -9.36 5.70
CA LYS A 267 12.96 -9.94 4.47
C LYS A 267 11.50 -9.55 4.27
N SER A 268 10.69 -9.62 5.34
CA SER A 268 9.29 -9.20 5.28
C SER A 268 9.14 -7.71 4.94
N GLN A 269 9.93 -6.84 5.57
CA GLN A 269 9.95 -5.41 5.25
C GLN A 269 10.44 -5.14 3.82
N SER A 270 11.43 -5.90 3.32
CA SER A 270 11.89 -5.78 1.93
C SER A 270 10.78 -6.14 0.94
N THR A 271 10.03 -7.23 1.20
CA THR A 271 8.88 -7.60 0.35
C THR A 271 7.75 -6.58 0.40
N LEU A 272 7.49 -5.99 1.57
CA LEU A 272 6.49 -4.93 1.72
C LEU A 272 6.93 -3.65 0.99
N PHE A 273 8.21 -3.31 1.05
CA PHE A 273 8.78 -2.16 0.35
C PHE A 273 8.71 -2.34 -1.17
N GLU A 274 9.01 -3.54 -1.69
CA GLU A 274 8.85 -3.85 -3.12
C GLU A 274 7.40 -3.75 -3.57
N ALA A 275 6.45 -4.25 -2.77
CA ALA A 275 5.01 -4.12 -3.03
C ALA A 275 4.56 -2.64 -3.04
N GLN A 276 5.01 -1.84 -2.06
CA GLN A 276 4.75 -0.40 -2.00
C GLN A 276 5.39 0.34 -3.19
N GLN A 277 6.57 -0.09 -3.65
CA GLN A 277 7.22 0.51 -4.82
C GLN A 277 6.47 0.18 -6.12
N GLN A 278 5.89 -1.02 -6.25
CA GLN A 278 5.00 -1.35 -7.37
C GLN A 278 3.69 -0.54 -7.33
N GLU A 279 3.08 -0.39 -6.17
CA GLU A 279 1.90 0.47 -5.94
C GLU A 279 2.20 1.93 -6.30
N LEU A 280 3.36 2.46 -5.90
CA LEU A 280 3.82 3.79 -6.25
C LEU A 280 4.01 3.96 -7.77
N LYS A 281 4.57 2.96 -8.44
CA LYS A 281 4.70 2.96 -9.91
C LYS A 281 3.34 2.95 -10.61
N ARG A 282 2.38 2.16 -10.12
CA ARG A 282 1.00 2.13 -10.65
C ARG A 282 0.29 3.47 -10.46
N THR A 283 0.34 4.03 -9.25
CA THR A 283 -0.25 5.35 -8.97
C THR A 283 0.42 6.47 -9.77
N GLN A 284 1.73 6.43 -9.99
CA GLN A 284 2.42 7.37 -10.88
C GLN A 284 1.99 7.22 -12.34
N GLN A 285 1.76 5.99 -12.83
CA GLN A 285 1.20 5.76 -14.17
C GLN A 285 -0.23 6.30 -14.29
N HIS A 286 -1.08 6.06 -13.30
CA HIS A 286 -2.44 6.63 -13.26
C HIS A 286 -2.41 8.16 -13.22
N LEU A 287 -1.50 8.76 -12.46
CA LEU A 287 -1.34 10.21 -12.41
C LEU A 287 -0.87 10.79 -13.74
N ARG A 288 0.00 10.08 -14.48
CA ARG A 288 0.40 10.47 -15.84
C ARG A 288 -0.77 10.39 -16.81
N GLN A 289 -1.51 9.29 -16.82
CA GLN A 289 -2.72 9.15 -17.64
C GLN A 289 -3.74 10.25 -17.34
N PHE A 290 -3.99 10.54 -16.06
CA PHE A 290 -4.91 11.60 -15.66
C PHE A 290 -4.45 13.00 -16.09
N LYS A 291 -3.14 13.24 -16.11
CA LYS A 291 -2.56 14.49 -16.66
C LYS A 291 -2.73 14.57 -18.18
N ASP A 292 -2.47 13.49 -18.89
CA ASP A 292 -2.65 13.44 -20.34
C ASP A 292 -4.13 13.64 -20.73
N ASP A 293 -5.05 13.04 -19.97
CA ASP A 293 -6.49 13.22 -20.13
C ASP A 293 -6.92 14.65 -19.82
N ASN A 294 -6.37 15.28 -18.77
CA ASN A 294 -6.62 16.69 -18.49
C ASN A 294 -6.15 17.60 -19.63
N VAL A 295 -4.96 17.34 -20.19
CA VAL A 295 -4.45 18.10 -21.34
C VAL A 295 -5.37 17.90 -22.56
N ARG A 296 -5.84 16.68 -22.80
CA ARG A 296 -6.78 16.35 -23.88
C ARG A 296 -8.11 17.09 -23.71
N LEU A 297 -8.71 17.01 -22.53
CA LEU A 297 -9.97 17.69 -22.19
C LEU A 297 -9.83 19.22 -22.22
N THR A 298 -8.67 19.75 -21.84
CA THR A 298 -8.41 21.20 -21.93
C THR A 298 -8.33 21.64 -23.40
N LYS A 299 -7.70 20.85 -24.27
CA LYS A 299 -7.68 21.10 -25.72
C LYS A 299 -9.07 20.98 -26.34
N GLU A 300 -9.85 19.96 -25.94
CA GLU A 300 -11.25 19.82 -26.38
C GLU A 300 -12.11 21.01 -25.94
N ASN A 301 -11.97 21.47 -24.70
CA ASN A 301 -12.62 22.69 -24.22
C ASN A 301 -12.19 23.93 -25.00
N GLN A 302 -10.91 24.08 -25.34
CA GLN A 302 -10.45 25.17 -26.19
C GLN A 302 -11.06 25.11 -27.60
N ILE A 303 -11.15 23.91 -28.19
CA ILE A 303 -11.80 23.70 -29.49
C ILE A 303 -13.28 24.04 -29.42
N ILE A 304 -13.98 23.61 -28.37
CA ILE A 304 -15.40 23.94 -28.13
C ILE A 304 -15.56 25.44 -27.93
N GLN A 305 -14.67 26.09 -27.19
CA GLN A 305 -14.70 27.53 -26.95
C GLN A 305 -14.51 28.31 -28.25
N VAL A 306 -13.52 27.95 -29.08
CA VAL A 306 -13.32 28.55 -30.42
C VAL A 306 -14.55 28.33 -31.30
N ARG A 307 -15.18 27.15 -31.22
CA ARG A 307 -16.42 26.87 -31.97
C ARG A 307 -17.58 27.72 -31.48
N LEU A 308 -17.69 27.93 -30.17
CA LEU A 308 -18.73 28.76 -29.55
C LEU A 308 -18.54 30.24 -29.90
N ASP A 309 -17.30 30.72 -29.92
CA ASP A 309 -16.96 32.08 -30.36
C ASP A 309 -17.23 32.27 -31.85
N ASN A 310 -16.89 31.29 -32.69
CA ASN A 310 -17.26 31.30 -34.12
C ASN A 310 -18.78 31.30 -34.33
N LEU A 311 -19.53 30.51 -33.56
CA LEU A 311 -21.00 30.54 -33.61
C LEU A 311 -21.56 31.89 -33.15
N ARG A 312 -20.95 32.53 -32.15
CA ARG A 312 -21.33 33.89 -31.72
C ARG A 312 -21.03 34.93 -32.79
N ILE A 313 -19.89 34.85 -33.45
CA ILE A 313 -19.55 35.72 -34.58
C ILE A 313 -20.55 35.52 -35.72
N GLN A 314 -20.82 34.28 -36.12
CA GLN A 314 -21.82 33.96 -37.15
C GLN A 314 -23.23 34.42 -36.75
N PHE A 315 -23.62 34.27 -35.49
CA PHE A 315 -24.90 34.76 -34.99
C PHE A 315 -24.98 36.28 -35.06
N ASN A 316 -23.94 37.00 -34.66
CA ASN A 316 -23.88 38.46 -34.75
C ASN A 316 -23.85 38.94 -36.21
N GLU A 317 -23.17 38.22 -37.11
CA GLU A 317 -23.20 38.47 -38.55
C GLU A 317 -24.59 38.24 -39.13
N LEU A 318 -25.29 37.18 -38.71
CA LEU A 318 -26.67 36.92 -39.11
C LEU A 318 -27.62 38.00 -38.59
N VAL A 319 -27.45 38.47 -37.35
CA VAL A 319 -28.22 39.58 -36.78
C VAL A 319 -27.95 40.87 -37.59
N SER A 320 -26.68 41.20 -37.85
CA SER A 320 -26.32 42.37 -38.66
C SER A 320 -26.84 42.25 -40.09
N ASN A 321 -26.78 41.07 -40.69
CA ASN A 321 -27.35 40.81 -42.01
C ASN A 321 -28.87 40.91 -41.99
N ASN A 322 -29.54 40.50 -40.92
CA ASN A 322 -30.99 40.62 -40.78
C ASN A 322 -31.42 42.08 -40.59
N GLU A 323 -30.63 42.88 -39.85
CA GLU A 323 -30.82 44.33 -39.75
C GLU A 323 -30.59 45.02 -41.10
N LYS A 324 -29.52 44.65 -41.83
CA LYS A 324 -29.26 45.13 -43.19
C LYS A 324 -30.37 44.72 -44.15
N LEU A 325 -30.82 43.47 -44.11
CA LEU A 325 -31.93 42.97 -44.91
C LEU A 325 -33.22 43.70 -44.55
N SER A 326 -33.49 43.99 -43.28
CA SER A 326 -34.65 44.77 -42.84
C SER A 326 -34.57 46.21 -43.34
N SER A 327 -33.39 46.83 -43.30
CA SER A 327 -33.15 48.17 -43.87
C SER A 327 -33.27 48.15 -45.39
N ASP A 328 -32.78 47.11 -46.06
CA ASP A 328 -32.91 46.89 -47.49
C ASP A 328 -34.34 46.56 -47.88
N PHE A 329 -35.13 45.89 -47.03
CA PHE A 329 -36.56 45.67 -47.23
C PHE A 329 -37.32 46.99 -47.08
N ALA A 330 -36.96 47.84 -46.12
CA ALA A 330 -37.54 49.17 -45.99
C ALA A 330 -37.18 50.06 -47.19
N ARG A 331 -35.92 50.01 -47.64
CA ARG A 331 -35.46 50.72 -48.85
C ARG A 331 -36.12 50.17 -50.10
N ARG A 332 -36.16 48.85 -50.28
CA ARG A 332 -36.85 48.20 -51.41
C ARG A 332 -38.35 48.40 -51.36
N ALA A 333 -38.98 48.59 -50.21
CA ALA A 333 -40.39 48.95 -50.13
C ALA A 333 -40.62 50.40 -50.59
N LEU A 334 -39.69 51.31 -50.29
CA LEU A 334 -39.67 52.66 -50.86
C LEU A 334 -39.41 52.64 -52.37
N ASP A 335 -38.38 51.91 -52.80
CA ASP A 335 -38.06 51.72 -54.21
C ASP A 335 -39.22 51.02 -54.94
N LEU A 336 -39.90 50.04 -54.33
CA LEU A 336 -41.08 49.39 -54.91
C LEU A 336 -42.26 50.34 -55.01
N LYS A 337 -42.40 51.29 -54.09
CA LYS A 337 -43.42 52.33 -54.18
C LYS A 337 -43.10 53.30 -55.31
N GLU A 338 -41.85 53.76 -55.41
CA GLU A 338 -41.38 54.61 -56.52
C GLU A 338 -41.47 53.87 -57.86
N LYS A 339 -41.14 52.58 -57.88
CA LYS A 339 -41.27 51.71 -59.04
C LYS A 339 -42.71 51.34 -59.32
N ASP A 340 -43.62 51.26 -58.36
CA ASP A 340 -45.06 51.11 -58.62
C ASP A 340 -45.63 52.39 -59.23
N ASP A 341 -45.19 53.56 -58.76
CA ASP A 341 -45.54 54.85 -59.36
C ASP A 341 -44.95 54.97 -60.79
N GLU A 342 -43.71 54.53 -60.99
CA GLU A 342 -43.06 54.44 -62.30
C GLU A 342 -43.66 53.33 -63.17
N ILE A 343 -44.10 52.20 -62.62
CA ILE A 343 -44.81 51.12 -63.33
C ILE A 343 -46.20 51.61 -63.71
N ASN A 344 -46.86 52.45 -62.92
CA ASN A 344 -48.11 53.07 -63.34
C ASN A 344 -47.88 54.05 -64.50
N TYR A 345 -46.75 54.76 -64.50
CA TYR A 345 -46.32 55.61 -65.63
C TYR A 345 -45.92 54.78 -66.87
N LEU A 346 -45.12 53.73 -66.68
CA LEU A 346 -44.64 52.82 -67.72
C LEU A 346 -45.70 51.82 -68.15
N ARG A 347 -46.76 51.52 -67.39
CA ARG A 347 -47.92 50.75 -67.89
C ARG A 347 -48.66 51.57 -68.92
N LYS A 348 -48.80 52.88 -68.70
CA LYS A 348 -49.28 53.83 -69.71
C LYS A 348 -48.36 53.86 -70.93
N ASP A 349 -47.04 53.81 -70.75
CA ASP A 349 -46.08 53.86 -71.87
C ASP A 349 -45.88 52.50 -72.57
N ARG A 350 -45.96 51.38 -71.84
CA ARG A 350 -45.97 50.01 -72.36
C ARG A 350 -47.24 49.74 -73.14
N ASP A 351 -48.38 50.30 -72.78
CA ASP A 351 -49.57 50.22 -73.66
C ASP A 351 -49.34 50.97 -75.00
N ASN A 352 -48.42 51.95 -75.03
CA ASN A 352 -47.95 52.59 -76.27
C ASN A 352 -46.86 51.77 -76.99
N GLU A 353 -45.93 51.12 -76.27
CA GLU A 353 -44.83 50.33 -76.83
C GLU A 353 -45.18 48.88 -77.18
N GLN A 354 -46.14 48.24 -76.51
CA GLN A 354 -46.65 46.91 -76.87
C GLN A 354 -47.21 46.93 -78.30
N LYS A 355 -47.79 48.07 -78.72
CA LYS A 355 -48.16 48.32 -80.12
C LYS A 355 -46.96 48.33 -81.07
N LYS A 356 -45.75 48.67 -80.60
CA LYS A 356 -44.50 48.64 -81.37
C LYS A 356 -43.79 47.27 -81.28
N LYS A 357 -43.90 46.53 -80.16
CA LYS A 357 -43.29 45.20 -79.94
C LYS A 357 -43.91 44.10 -80.81
N ASP A 358 -45.22 44.10 -81.01
CA ASP A 358 -45.88 43.18 -81.95
C ASP A 358 -45.30 43.30 -83.38
N HIS A 359 -44.66 44.44 -83.69
CA HIS A 359 -43.96 44.69 -84.95
C HIS A 359 -42.54 44.07 -85.02
N ALA A 360 -41.86 43.89 -83.88
CA ALA A 360 -40.47 43.43 -83.81
C ALA A 360 -40.33 41.92 -83.60
N GLU A 361 -41.28 41.24 -82.95
CA GLU A 361 -41.28 39.78 -82.76
C GLU A 361 -41.31 38.99 -84.08
N LYS A 362 -41.70 39.63 -85.19
CA LYS A 362 -41.54 39.08 -86.54
C LYS A 362 -40.09 39.00 -87.03
N ARG A 363 -39.13 39.71 -86.42
CA ARG A 363 -37.72 39.76 -86.87
C ARG A 363 -36.78 38.80 -86.11
N LEU A 364 -37.13 38.35 -84.91
CA LEU A 364 -36.22 37.54 -84.07
C LEU A 364 -36.15 36.06 -84.49
N ARG A 365 -37.20 35.53 -85.13
CA ARG A 365 -37.25 34.17 -85.69
C ARG A 365 -36.19 33.86 -86.76
N LEU A 366 -35.41 34.86 -87.19
CA LEU A 366 -34.41 34.74 -88.25
C LEU A 366 -32.98 34.48 -87.72
N VAL A 367 -32.72 34.70 -86.43
CA VAL A 367 -31.35 34.65 -85.86
C VAL A 367 -31.06 33.31 -85.17
N GLU A 368 -32.09 32.55 -84.81
CA GLU A 368 -31.95 31.26 -84.11
C GLU A 368 -31.36 30.14 -84.99
N ASP A 369 -31.38 30.28 -86.33
CA ASP A 369 -30.81 29.30 -87.27
C ASP A 369 -29.27 29.35 -87.37
N GLN A 370 -28.57 30.33 -86.78
CA GLN A 370 -27.12 30.52 -86.98
C GLN A 370 -26.22 29.94 -85.86
N LEU A 371 -26.79 29.33 -84.81
CA LEU A 371 -26.03 28.84 -83.65
C LEU A 371 -25.51 27.39 -83.83
N ALA A 372 -26.02 26.63 -84.79
CA ALA A 372 -25.72 25.20 -84.97
C ALA A 372 -24.31 24.89 -85.52
N ASP A 373 -23.62 25.84 -86.17
CA ASP A 373 -22.34 25.59 -86.85
C ASP A 373 -21.09 25.66 -85.95
N SER A 374 -21.21 26.12 -84.70
CA SER A 374 -20.03 26.39 -83.86
C SER A 374 -19.53 25.18 -83.04
N GLU A 375 -20.28 24.08 -82.98
CA GLU A 375 -19.97 22.93 -82.10
C GLU A 375 -18.95 21.93 -82.70
N GLN A 376 -18.62 21.99 -83.99
CA GLN A 376 -17.78 21.01 -84.68
C GLN A 376 -16.25 21.17 -84.44
N LYS A 377 -15.77 22.24 -83.80
CA LYS A 377 -14.32 22.57 -83.69
C LYS A 377 -13.62 22.03 -82.44
N ARG A 378 -14.30 21.29 -81.55
CA ARG A 378 -13.76 20.84 -80.26
C ARG A 378 -12.96 19.52 -80.32
N GLU A 379 -13.08 18.74 -81.39
CA GLU A 379 -12.57 17.35 -81.45
C GLU A 379 -11.06 17.23 -81.79
N THR A 380 -10.42 18.28 -82.30
CA THR A 380 -9.04 18.22 -82.83
C THR A 380 -7.92 18.36 -81.80
N LEU A 381 -8.20 18.71 -80.54
CA LEU A 381 -7.17 18.98 -79.52
C LEU A 381 -6.72 17.74 -78.70
N ARG A 382 -7.24 16.54 -78.99
CA ARG A 382 -6.92 15.30 -78.27
C ARG A 382 -5.59 14.63 -78.68
N ALA A 383 -4.93 15.05 -79.76
CA ALA A 383 -3.78 14.35 -80.35
C ALA A 383 -2.39 14.68 -79.73
N SER A 384 -2.30 15.56 -78.74
CA SER A 384 -1.01 16.06 -78.21
C SER A 384 -0.38 15.21 -77.08
N ALA A 385 -1.08 14.16 -76.60
CA ALA A 385 -0.67 13.44 -75.37
C ALA A 385 0.38 12.32 -75.57
N LEU A 386 0.84 12.03 -76.80
CA LEU A 386 1.67 10.86 -77.11
C LEU A 386 3.20 11.06 -76.93
N HIS A 387 3.69 12.28 -76.67
CA HIS A 387 5.13 12.60 -76.72
C HIS A 387 5.92 12.29 -75.42
N LEU A 388 5.25 12.05 -74.28
CA LEU A 388 5.90 11.84 -72.97
C LEU A 388 6.45 10.41 -72.74
N GLN A 389 6.30 9.50 -73.70
CA GLN A 389 6.63 8.08 -73.51
C GLN A 389 8.08 7.70 -73.90
N GLN A 390 8.90 8.63 -74.41
CA GLN A 390 10.24 8.36 -74.93
C GLN A 390 11.41 8.61 -73.94
N ASP A 391 11.17 9.09 -72.72
CA ASP A 391 12.23 9.42 -71.76
C ASP A 391 12.70 8.24 -70.88
N LEU A 392 12.04 7.07 -70.94
CA LEU A 392 12.32 5.93 -70.06
C LEU A 392 13.51 5.03 -70.50
N ASP A 393 13.90 5.05 -71.77
CA ASP A 393 14.89 4.09 -72.31
C ASP A 393 16.37 4.44 -72.02
N ARG A 394 16.68 5.62 -71.45
CA ARG A 394 18.08 6.08 -71.29
C ARG A 394 18.81 5.57 -70.04
N LEU A 395 18.11 5.03 -69.04
CA LEU A 395 18.70 4.66 -67.73
C LEU A 395 19.29 3.24 -67.68
N GLN A 396 19.04 2.40 -68.68
CA GLN A 396 19.42 0.97 -68.65
C GLN A 396 20.88 0.69 -69.05
N LYS A 397 21.58 1.66 -69.67
CA LYS A 397 22.93 1.46 -70.27
C LYS A 397 24.11 1.64 -69.31
N HIS A 398 23.90 2.11 -68.07
CA HIS A 398 24.99 2.42 -67.13
C HIS A 398 25.44 1.23 -66.25
N CYS A 399 24.68 0.12 -66.24
CA CYS A 399 24.95 -1.01 -65.35
C CYS A 399 25.93 -2.07 -65.90
N GLU A 400 26.31 -2.04 -67.18
CA GLU A 400 27.13 -3.09 -67.80
C GLU A 400 28.66 -2.91 -67.60
N ASP A 401 29.15 -1.68 -67.40
CA ASP A 401 30.60 -1.39 -67.39
C ASP A 401 31.36 -1.87 -66.13
N LEU A 402 30.67 -2.13 -65.02
CA LEU A 402 31.31 -2.50 -63.74
C LEU A 402 31.75 -3.98 -63.64
N LYS A 403 31.40 -4.84 -64.62
CA LYS A 403 31.67 -6.29 -64.57
C LYS A 403 33.06 -6.73 -65.06
N THR A 404 33.78 -5.91 -65.81
CA THR A 404 35.01 -6.32 -66.51
C THR A 404 36.30 -6.20 -65.67
N GLN A 405 36.29 -5.45 -64.57
CA GLN A 405 37.49 -5.22 -63.73
C GLN A 405 37.87 -6.40 -62.81
N ALA A 406 36.93 -7.30 -62.48
CA ALA A 406 37.15 -8.35 -61.48
C ALA A 406 37.96 -9.56 -61.97
N ALA A 407 38.14 -9.75 -63.29
CA ALA A 407 38.75 -10.96 -63.86
C ALA A 407 40.30 -10.97 -63.87
N GLY A 408 40.97 -9.84 -63.60
CA GLY A 408 42.43 -9.71 -63.72
C GLY A 408 43.24 -10.33 -62.57
N LEU A 409 42.69 -10.40 -61.36
CA LEU A 409 43.45 -10.75 -60.13
C LEU A 409 43.65 -12.27 -59.92
N THR A 410 42.99 -13.13 -60.70
CA THR A 410 43.01 -14.59 -60.47
C THR A 410 44.23 -15.29 -61.10
N ARG A 411 44.93 -14.65 -62.03
CA ARG A 411 45.95 -15.31 -62.88
C ARG A 411 47.36 -15.41 -62.27
N GLU A 412 47.68 -14.64 -61.24
CA GLU A 412 49.02 -14.63 -60.61
C GLU A 412 49.25 -15.79 -59.61
N ARG A 413 48.19 -16.46 -59.14
CA ARG A 413 48.28 -17.50 -58.09
C ARG A 413 48.85 -18.85 -58.58
N GLU A 414 48.70 -19.20 -59.86
CA GLU A 414 49.02 -20.55 -60.37
C GLU A 414 50.50 -20.81 -60.67
N GLN A 415 51.32 -19.77 -60.81
CA GLN A 415 52.72 -19.91 -61.21
C GLN A 415 53.65 -20.43 -60.10
N LEU A 416 53.31 -20.20 -58.83
CA LEU A 416 54.14 -20.57 -57.66
C LEU A 416 54.14 -22.07 -57.32
N ASN A 417 53.12 -22.83 -57.73
CA ASN A 417 52.93 -24.22 -57.26
C ASN A 417 53.81 -25.28 -58.00
N LYS A 418 54.35 -24.97 -59.18
CA LYS A 418 55.09 -25.94 -60.01
C LYS A 418 56.55 -26.19 -59.57
N SER A 419 57.15 -25.32 -58.77
CA SER A 419 58.58 -25.43 -58.42
C SER A 419 58.90 -26.50 -57.36
N CYS A 420 57.94 -26.84 -56.50
CA CYS A 420 58.18 -27.68 -55.31
C CYS A 420 58.34 -29.19 -55.62
N GLN A 421 57.73 -29.71 -56.69
CA GLN A 421 57.69 -31.16 -56.98
C GLN A 421 59.02 -31.76 -57.49
N LYS A 422 60.00 -30.96 -57.93
CA LYS A 422 61.20 -31.48 -58.61
C LYS A 422 62.29 -32.03 -57.66
N LEU A 423 62.37 -31.53 -56.43
CA LEU A 423 63.46 -31.86 -55.48
C LEU A 423 63.32 -33.22 -54.77
N ILE A 424 62.15 -33.85 -54.82
CA ILE A 424 61.88 -35.11 -54.08
C ILE A 424 62.44 -36.34 -54.83
N GLY A 425 62.65 -36.26 -56.15
CA GLY A 425 63.06 -37.41 -56.96
C GLY A 425 64.53 -37.84 -56.86
N ASP A 426 65.46 -36.93 -56.50
CA ASP A 426 66.90 -37.20 -56.63
C ASP A 426 67.50 -38.00 -55.46
N ASN A 427 66.86 -38.02 -54.29
CA ASN A 427 67.46 -38.58 -53.06
C ASN A 427 67.38 -40.12 -52.98
N GLN A 428 66.48 -40.76 -53.72
CA GLN A 428 66.24 -42.21 -53.58
C GLN A 428 67.32 -43.09 -54.26
N LYS A 429 68.06 -42.57 -55.26
CA LYS A 429 68.97 -43.41 -56.08
C LYS A 429 70.35 -43.67 -55.48
N GLN A 430 70.81 -42.89 -54.50
CA GLN A 430 72.16 -43.02 -53.94
C GLN A 430 72.31 -44.15 -52.89
N SER A 431 71.23 -44.73 -52.37
CA SER A 431 71.31 -45.66 -51.24
C SER A 431 71.71 -47.10 -51.60
N ASP A 432 71.30 -47.59 -52.78
CA ASP A 432 71.38 -49.03 -53.07
C ASP A 432 72.75 -49.51 -53.59
N GLN A 433 73.56 -48.63 -54.17
CA GLN A 433 74.84 -49.00 -54.79
C GLN A 433 75.97 -49.33 -53.79
N MET A 434 75.83 -48.89 -52.53
CA MET A 434 76.90 -48.97 -51.54
C MET A 434 77.08 -50.36 -50.90
N ARG A 435 76.08 -51.25 -50.99
CA ARG A 435 76.00 -52.44 -50.13
C ARG A 435 76.66 -53.71 -50.70
N SER A 436 76.94 -53.75 -52.01
CA SER A 436 77.38 -54.97 -52.71
C SER A 436 78.90 -55.17 -52.76
N VAL A 437 79.68 -54.10 -52.88
CA VAL A 437 81.14 -54.15 -53.06
C VAL A 437 81.91 -54.58 -51.80
N ASP A 438 81.26 -54.48 -50.64
CA ASP A 438 81.95 -54.54 -49.35
C ASP A 438 82.23 -55.97 -48.84
N GLN A 439 81.48 -56.97 -49.33
CA GLN A 439 81.53 -58.34 -48.77
C GLN A 439 82.64 -59.20 -49.38
N SER A 440 82.94 -59.06 -50.68
CA SER A 440 83.80 -60.01 -51.41
C SER A 440 85.31 -59.79 -51.24
N LYS A 441 85.72 -58.61 -50.83
CA LYS A 441 87.13 -58.23 -50.60
C LYS A 441 87.70 -58.89 -49.33
N ARG A 442 86.85 -59.19 -48.35
CA ARG A 442 87.28 -59.46 -46.96
C ARG A 442 87.88 -60.85 -46.74
N THR A 443 87.56 -61.84 -47.56
CA THR A 443 87.93 -63.24 -47.28
C THR A 443 89.31 -63.63 -47.81
N LEU A 444 89.68 -63.16 -49.02
CA LEU A 444 90.94 -63.54 -49.66
C LEU A 444 92.16 -62.79 -49.11
N GLU A 445 91.93 -61.62 -48.50
CA GLU A 445 92.95 -60.87 -47.76
C GLU A 445 93.44 -61.63 -46.50
N GLN A 446 92.67 -62.61 -46.00
CA GLN A 446 92.94 -63.24 -44.72
C GLN A 446 94.04 -64.32 -44.76
N ASP A 447 94.06 -65.21 -45.75
CA ASP A 447 94.95 -66.38 -45.72
C ASP A 447 96.39 -66.08 -46.17
N ILE A 448 96.55 -65.12 -47.09
CA ILE A 448 97.88 -64.64 -47.51
C ILE A 448 98.54 -63.83 -46.39
N SER A 449 97.73 -63.20 -45.53
CA SER A 449 98.24 -62.58 -44.30
C SER A 449 98.94 -63.62 -43.43
N ASN A 450 98.28 -64.75 -43.16
CA ASN A 450 98.75 -65.72 -42.15
C ASN A 450 100.16 -66.28 -42.42
N TYR A 451 100.53 -66.56 -43.67
CA TYR A 451 101.89 -67.07 -43.99
C TYR A 451 102.95 -65.97 -44.03
N LYS A 452 102.59 -64.75 -44.42
CA LYS A 452 103.48 -63.58 -44.25
C LYS A 452 103.74 -63.31 -42.77
N ASP A 453 102.77 -63.59 -41.92
CA ASP A 453 102.88 -63.40 -40.48
C ASP A 453 103.92 -64.35 -39.86
N GLU A 454 104.00 -65.61 -40.29
CA GLU A 454 104.96 -66.57 -39.69
C GLU A 454 106.41 -66.30 -40.12
N ALA A 455 106.63 -65.93 -41.38
CA ALA A 455 107.96 -65.51 -41.86
C ALA A 455 108.38 -64.16 -41.23
N ALA A 456 107.42 -63.28 -40.94
CA ALA A 456 107.67 -62.08 -40.17
C ALA A 456 108.00 -62.41 -38.69
N LYS A 457 107.42 -63.45 -38.09
CA LYS A 457 107.78 -63.87 -36.72
C LYS A 457 109.23 -64.31 -36.61
N GLN A 458 109.72 -65.16 -37.50
CA GLN A 458 111.12 -65.63 -37.48
C GLN A 458 112.12 -64.46 -37.62
N ARG A 459 111.85 -63.48 -38.50
CA ARG A 459 112.68 -62.26 -38.63
C ARG A 459 112.55 -61.33 -37.42
N LYS A 460 111.36 -61.26 -36.82
CA LYS A 460 111.16 -60.51 -35.58
C LYS A 460 112.00 -61.09 -34.45
N ILE A 461 112.09 -62.41 -34.30
CA ILE A 461 112.88 -63.04 -33.23
C ILE A 461 114.36 -62.67 -33.34
N ILE A 462 114.92 -62.66 -34.56
CA ILE A 462 116.33 -62.29 -34.78
C ILE A 462 116.56 -60.81 -34.45
N VAL A 463 115.74 -59.91 -35.00
CA VAL A 463 115.81 -58.47 -34.68
C VAL A 463 115.58 -58.21 -33.18
N GLN A 464 114.78 -59.05 -32.52
CA GLN A 464 114.49 -58.93 -31.11
C GLN A 464 115.70 -59.31 -30.25
N LEU A 465 116.44 -60.36 -30.59
CA LEU A 465 117.68 -60.72 -29.90
C LEU A 465 118.79 -59.67 -30.10
N GLU A 466 118.89 -59.08 -31.30
CA GLU A 466 119.83 -57.97 -31.55
C GLU A 466 119.46 -56.70 -30.77
N LYS A 467 118.16 -56.39 -30.72
CA LYS A 467 117.64 -55.32 -29.87
C LYS A 467 117.87 -55.61 -28.40
N GLU A 468 117.76 -56.85 -27.94
CA GLU A 468 118.00 -57.20 -26.53
C GLU A 468 119.46 -56.96 -26.15
N ARG A 469 120.43 -57.30 -27.01
CA ARG A 469 121.84 -56.94 -26.79
C ARG A 469 122.05 -55.44 -26.66
N ASP A 470 121.54 -54.66 -27.63
CA ASP A 470 121.73 -53.20 -27.63
C ASP A 470 120.95 -52.53 -26.51
N ARG A 471 119.82 -53.12 -26.13
CA ARG A 471 119.02 -52.72 -24.98
C ARG A 471 119.77 -52.96 -23.68
N TYR A 472 120.43 -54.09 -23.47
CA TYR A 472 121.20 -54.32 -22.23
C TYR A 472 122.41 -53.38 -22.12
N ILE A 473 123.06 -53.04 -23.23
CA ILE A 473 124.13 -52.04 -23.26
C ILE A 473 123.59 -50.65 -22.88
N LYS A 474 122.44 -50.29 -23.45
CA LYS A 474 121.79 -49.03 -23.15
C LYS A 474 121.25 -48.98 -21.72
N GLU A 475 120.65 -50.06 -21.22
CA GLU A 475 120.15 -50.18 -19.85
C GLU A 475 121.28 -50.08 -18.81
N ALA A 476 122.45 -50.63 -19.10
CA ALA A 476 123.63 -50.45 -18.24
C ALA A 476 124.09 -48.98 -18.23
N GLY A 477 124.11 -48.30 -19.38
CA GLY A 477 124.43 -46.88 -19.49
C GLY A 477 123.40 -45.96 -18.82
N ASP A 478 122.11 -46.23 -19.04
CA ASP A 478 120.98 -45.49 -18.47
C ASP A 478 120.90 -45.70 -16.95
N SER A 479 121.19 -46.90 -16.46
CA SER A 479 121.27 -47.18 -15.01
C SER A 479 122.41 -46.38 -14.36
N MET A 480 123.56 -46.29 -15.02
CA MET A 480 124.68 -45.47 -14.54
C MET A 480 124.33 -43.97 -14.53
N ALA A 481 123.65 -43.48 -15.56
CA ALA A 481 123.16 -42.11 -15.63
C ALA A 481 122.06 -41.83 -14.57
N GLN A 482 121.19 -42.80 -14.29
CA GLN A 482 120.17 -42.71 -13.24
C GLN A 482 120.79 -42.64 -11.85
N VAL A 483 121.84 -43.41 -11.56
CA VAL A 483 122.52 -43.33 -10.26
C VAL A 483 123.10 -41.93 -10.05
N LEU A 484 123.72 -41.35 -11.08
CA LEU A 484 124.21 -39.96 -11.02
C LEU A 484 123.07 -38.94 -10.86
N GLY A 485 121.95 -39.13 -11.57
CA GLY A 485 120.74 -38.32 -11.44
C GLY A 485 120.12 -38.40 -10.04
N PHE A 486 120.03 -39.59 -9.45
CA PHE A 486 119.50 -39.77 -8.09
C PHE A 486 120.38 -39.12 -7.04
N ILE A 487 121.71 -39.10 -7.23
CA ILE A 487 122.62 -38.37 -6.34
C ILE A 487 122.37 -36.85 -6.43
N GLU A 488 122.10 -36.31 -7.61
CA GLU A 488 121.74 -34.90 -7.77
C GLU A 488 120.34 -34.57 -7.25
N GLU A 489 119.36 -35.46 -7.46
CA GLU A 489 118.02 -35.31 -6.91
C GLU A 489 118.02 -35.39 -5.39
N MET A 490 118.79 -36.29 -4.78
CA MET A 490 118.95 -36.36 -3.33
C MET A 490 119.48 -35.03 -2.78
N LYS A 491 120.51 -34.45 -3.39
CA LYS A 491 121.02 -33.12 -3.01
C LYS A 491 119.97 -32.01 -3.14
N LYS A 492 119.15 -32.04 -4.21
CA LYS A 492 118.03 -31.10 -4.37
C LYS A 492 116.94 -31.33 -3.32
N LYS A 493 116.62 -32.58 -3.00
CA LYS A 493 115.63 -32.95 -1.97
C LYS A 493 116.10 -32.53 -0.58
N ASP A 494 117.39 -32.63 -0.27
CA ASP A 494 117.94 -32.12 0.99
C ASP A 494 117.80 -30.60 1.11
N LEU A 495 118.05 -29.87 0.02
CA LEU A 495 117.78 -28.42 -0.06
C LEU A 495 116.29 -28.10 0.10
N TYR A 496 115.40 -28.85 -0.54
CA TYR A 496 113.96 -28.67 -0.35
C TYR A 496 113.50 -29.00 1.07
N ILE A 497 114.04 -30.05 1.69
CA ILE A 497 113.74 -30.40 3.08
C ILE A 497 114.18 -29.27 4.01
N PHE A 498 115.34 -28.65 3.75
CA PHE A 498 115.82 -27.50 4.51
C PHE A 498 114.88 -26.29 4.35
N ASP A 499 114.50 -25.93 3.13
CA ASP A 499 113.57 -24.82 2.87
C ASP A 499 112.17 -25.11 3.43
N HIS A 500 111.69 -26.34 3.35
CA HIS A 500 110.41 -26.74 3.94
C HIS A 500 110.46 -26.70 5.47
N LYS A 501 111.55 -27.12 6.11
CA LYS A 501 111.71 -26.98 7.57
C LYS A 501 111.71 -25.51 7.99
N LYS A 502 112.39 -24.64 7.23
CA LYS A 502 112.34 -23.19 7.46
C LYS A 502 110.92 -22.63 7.25
N LYS A 503 110.20 -23.11 6.23
CA LYS A 503 108.82 -22.70 5.95
C LYS A 503 107.85 -23.17 7.03
N ILE A 504 108.03 -24.38 7.55
CA ILE A 504 107.24 -24.91 8.66
C ILE A 504 107.45 -24.05 9.89
N ALA A 505 108.68 -23.73 10.26
CA ALA A 505 108.97 -22.84 11.40
C ALA A 505 108.34 -21.44 11.22
N GLU A 506 108.42 -20.85 10.03
CA GLU A 506 107.73 -19.59 9.71
C GLU A 506 106.20 -19.71 9.81
N LEU A 507 105.62 -20.81 9.33
CA LEU A 507 104.18 -21.05 9.36
C LEU A 507 103.67 -21.35 10.77
N GLU A 508 104.44 -22.04 11.61
CA GLU A 508 104.13 -22.28 13.02
C GLU A 508 104.15 -20.98 13.83
N ALA A 509 105.13 -20.11 13.59
CA ALA A 509 105.16 -18.77 14.16
C ALA A 509 103.94 -17.95 13.71
N ARG A 510 103.59 -18.01 12.43
CA ARG A 510 102.40 -17.34 11.87
C ARG A 510 101.10 -17.92 12.42
N LEU A 511 101.00 -19.23 12.60
CA LEU A 511 99.84 -19.91 13.17
C LEU A 511 99.64 -19.48 14.62
N THR A 512 100.72 -19.36 15.38
CA THR A 512 100.68 -18.89 16.77
C THR A 512 100.20 -17.44 16.84
N GLN A 513 100.72 -16.57 15.95
CA GLN A 513 100.26 -15.19 15.82
C GLN A 513 98.79 -15.10 15.38
N GLN A 514 98.37 -15.93 14.41
CA GLN A 514 96.98 -15.99 13.92
C GLN A 514 96.02 -16.57 14.96
N ASN A 515 96.46 -17.53 15.78
CA ASN A 515 95.65 -18.07 16.89
C ASN A 515 95.41 -16.99 17.96
N ASN A 516 96.43 -16.17 18.25
CA ASN A 516 96.27 -15.05 19.18
C ASN A 516 95.35 -13.97 18.61
N LEU A 517 95.48 -13.63 17.32
CA LEU A 517 94.56 -12.72 16.63
C LEU A 517 93.15 -13.31 16.56
N TYR A 518 93.00 -14.60 16.31
CA TYR A 518 91.70 -15.28 16.29
C TYR A 518 91.04 -15.28 17.67
N LYS A 519 91.79 -15.47 18.76
CA LYS A 519 91.26 -15.34 20.13
C LYS A 519 90.82 -13.91 20.44
N ALA A 520 91.59 -12.90 20.01
CA ALA A 520 91.22 -11.50 20.12
C ALA A 520 89.95 -11.19 19.31
N VAL A 521 89.90 -11.59 18.04
CA VAL A 521 88.72 -11.43 17.17
C VAL A 521 87.52 -12.22 17.67
N LYS A 522 87.71 -13.38 18.31
CA LYS A 522 86.63 -14.15 18.94
C LYS A 522 86.08 -13.44 20.17
N SER A 523 86.94 -12.81 20.97
CA SER A 523 86.56 -11.96 22.10
C SER A 523 85.82 -10.71 21.61
N ASP A 524 86.35 -10.03 20.60
CA ASP A 524 85.72 -8.86 19.98
C ASP A 524 84.40 -9.25 19.29
N ARG A 525 84.34 -10.38 18.61
CA ARG A 525 83.10 -10.92 18.04
C ARG A 525 82.09 -11.26 19.13
N ALA A 526 82.50 -11.80 20.28
CA ALA A 526 81.59 -12.03 21.39
C ALA A 526 81.06 -10.71 21.97
N LEU A 527 81.92 -9.70 22.12
CA LEU A 527 81.54 -8.36 22.57
C LEU A 527 80.62 -7.65 21.58
N TYR A 528 80.98 -7.62 20.29
CA TYR A 528 80.17 -7.02 19.24
C TYR A 528 78.90 -7.82 18.96
N SER A 529 78.90 -9.16 19.12
CA SER A 529 77.68 -9.95 19.03
C SER A 529 76.75 -9.64 20.19
N LYS A 530 77.27 -9.44 21.40
CA LYS A 530 76.47 -8.99 22.55
C LYS A 530 75.93 -7.59 22.30
N ASN A 531 76.77 -6.63 21.93
CA ASN A 531 76.35 -5.25 21.64
C ASN A 531 75.38 -5.20 20.45
N LEU A 532 75.51 -6.08 19.45
CA LEU A 532 74.60 -6.20 18.33
C LEU A 532 73.25 -6.75 18.78
N ILE A 533 73.22 -7.76 19.66
CA ILE A 533 71.98 -8.29 20.25
C ILE A 533 71.32 -7.21 21.11
N ASP A 534 72.06 -6.56 21.99
CA ASP A 534 71.55 -5.48 22.84
C ASP A 534 71.00 -4.31 21.98
N SER A 535 71.72 -3.91 20.92
CA SER A 535 71.24 -2.90 19.96
C SER A 535 70.04 -3.40 19.14
N GLN A 536 69.97 -4.70 18.80
CA GLN A 536 68.83 -5.30 18.10
C GLN A 536 67.60 -5.39 18.99
N ASP A 537 67.77 -5.65 20.28
CA ASP A 537 66.72 -5.66 21.28
C ASP A 537 66.21 -4.25 21.55
N GLU A 538 67.10 -3.25 21.66
CA GLU A 538 66.73 -1.83 21.71
C GLU A 538 66.01 -1.39 20.43
N ILE A 539 66.49 -1.76 19.25
CA ILE A 539 65.79 -1.52 17.98
C ILE A 539 64.44 -2.24 17.97
N GLY A 540 64.36 -3.45 18.52
CA GLY A 540 63.12 -4.22 18.65
C GLY A 540 62.11 -3.57 19.60
N GLU A 541 62.60 -2.98 20.69
CA GLU A 541 61.80 -2.20 21.64
C GLU A 541 61.35 -0.88 21.03
N MET A 542 62.24 -0.17 20.32
CA MET A 542 61.92 1.06 19.60
C MET A 542 60.95 0.80 18.45
N LYS A 543 61.07 -0.33 17.73
CA LYS A 543 60.08 -0.76 16.73
C LYS A 543 58.73 -1.11 17.35
N ARG A 544 58.71 -1.70 18.55
CA ARG A 544 57.46 -1.93 19.32
C ARG A 544 56.84 -0.60 19.74
N LYS A 545 57.62 0.32 20.29
CA LYS A 545 57.18 1.68 20.64
C LYS A 545 56.68 2.43 19.41
N LEU A 546 57.37 2.35 18.27
CA LEU A 546 56.96 2.97 17.01
C LEU A 546 55.68 2.33 16.46
N LYS A 547 55.50 1.00 16.58
CA LYS A 547 54.22 0.34 16.24
C LYS A 547 53.07 0.81 17.13
N ILE A 548 53.28 0.93 18.43
CA ILE A 548 52.26 1.45 19.37
C ILE A 548 51.96 2.91 19.04
N MET A 549 52.97 3.72 18.78
CA MET A 549 52.83 5.13 18.44
C MET A 549 52.17 5.32 17.06
N ASN A 550 52.48 4.48 16.07
CA ASN A 550 51.76 4.45 14.79
C ASN A 550 50.30 4.04 14.99
N HIS A 551 50.04 3.02 15.81
CA HIS A 551 48.67 2.64 16.12
C HIS A 551 47.91 3.77 16.82
N GLN A 552 48.56 4.51 17.73
CA GLN A 552 48.00 5.72 18.34
C GLN A 552 47.78 6.84 17.31
N ILE A 553 48.71 7.04 16.38
CA ILE A 553 48.55 8.00 15.27
C ILE A 553 47.39 7.60 14.37
N ASP A 554 47.24 6.31 14.05
CA ASP A 554 46.16 5.81 13.20
C ASP A 554 44.81 5.87 13.92
N GLN A 555 44.75 5.55 15.22
CA GLN A 555 43.58 5.77 16.07
C GLN A 555 43.20 7.26 16.11
N LEU A 556 44.17 8.15 16.32
CA LEU A 556 43.92 9.60 16.32
C LEU A 556 43.50 10.10 14.94
N LYS A 557 44.04 9.55 13.84
CA LYS A 557 43.58 9.87 12.48
C LYS A 557 42.16 9.38 12.24
N GLU A 558 41.80 8.18 12.68
CA GLU A 558 40.43 7.66 12.61
C GLU A 558 39.47 8.48 13.46
N GLU A 559 39.87 8.91 14.65
CA GLU A 559 39.08 9.82 15.50
C GLU A 559 38.93 11.20 14.87
N ILE A 560 39.99 11.76 14.27
CA ILE A 560 39.93 13.03 13.54
C ILE A 560 39.01 12.89 12.33
N GLN A 561 39.15 11.81 11.55
CA GLN A 561 38.32 11.56 10.38
C GLN A 561 36.85 11.32 10.76
N GLY A 562 36.60 10.62 11.87
CA GLY A 562 35.27 10.46 12.46
C GLY A 562 34.67 11.80 12.88
N LYS A 563 35.45 12.64 13.57
CA LYS A 563 35.03 13.99 13.97
C LYS A 563 34.83 14.93 12.77
N GLU A 564 35.64 14.83 11.72
CA GLU A 564 35.44 15.58 10.47
C GLU A 564 34.16 15.13 9.77
N GLN A 565 33.88 13.83 9.71
CA GLN A 565 32.61 13.32 9.17
C GLN A 565 31.41 13.78 10.01
N ASP A 566 31.53 13.80 11.33
CA ASP A 566 30.49 14.33 12.23
C ASP A 566 30.31 15.84 12.05
N LEU A 567 31.39 16.59 11.86
CA LEU A 567 31.34 18.03 11.59
C LEU A 567 30.67 18.33 10.25
N VAL A 568 31.00 17.57 9.20
CA VAL A 568 30.37 17.69 7.87
C VAL A 568 28.90 17.29 7.94
N ARG A 569 28.54 16.23 8.66
CA ARG A 569 27.14 15.85 8.90
C ARG A 569 26.39 16.95 9.67
N GLY A 570 27.00 17.48 10.72
CA GLY A 570 26.43 18.59 11.50
C GLY A 570 26.29 19.88 10.70
N GLN A 571 27.24 20.20 9.82
CA GLN A 571 27.13 21.34 8.90
C GLN A 571 26.01 21.14 7.87
N ALA A 572 25.91 19.95 7.26
CA ALA A 572 24.85 19.62 6.32
C ALA A 572 23.46 19.66 6.99
N GLU A 573 23.36 19.19 8.23
CA GLU A 573 22.13 19.24 9.01
C GLU A 573 21.78 20.68 9.44
N CYS A 574 22.78 21.48 9.82
CA CYS A 574 22.60 22.91 10.11
C CYS A 574 22.13 23.68 8.86
N ASP A 575 22.69 23.41 7.68
CA ASP A 575 22.27 24.03 6.42
C ASP A 575 20.88 23.56 5.98
N LYS A 576 20.54 22.29 6.22
CA LYS A 576 19.17 21.78 6.03
C LYS A 576 18.19 22.49 6.95
N VAL A 577 18.50 22.61 8.24
CA VAL A 577 17.66 23.32 9.23
C VAL A 577 17.54 24.81 8.90
N LYS A 578 18.60 25.46 8.39
CA LYS A 578 18.51 26.86 7.91
C LYS A 578 17.59 26.99 6.72
N LYS A 579 17.69 26.11 5.72
CA LYS A 579 16.78 26.10 4.56
C LYS A 579 15.34 25.81 4.97
N GLU A 580 15.13 24.85 5.88
CA GLU A 580 13.81 24.56 6.44
C GLU A 580 13.27 25.75 7.23
N LYS A 581 14.09 26.43 8.03
CA LYS A 581 13.73 27.66 8.74
C LYS A 581 13.33 28.79 7.78
N GLU A 582 14.08 28.99 6.70
CA GLU A 582 13.76 30.00 5.67
C GLU A 582 12.45 29.64 4.94
N GLN A 583 12.24 28.37 4.61
CA GLN A 583 10.99 27.87 4.02
C GLN A 583 9.81 28.00 4.99
N PHE A 584 9.99 27.67 6.27
CA PHE A 584 8.97 27.84 7.30
C PHE A 584 8.68 29.31 7.56
N SER A 585 9.69 30.18 7.55
CA SER A 585 9.49 31.63 7.65
C SER A 585 8.70 32.18 6.47
N ALA A 586 9.03 31.75 5.24
CA ALA A 586 8.31 32.16 4.03
C ALA A 586 6.86 31.65 4.01
N THR A 587 6.63 30.40 4.43
CA THR A 587 5.28 29.83 4.52
C THR A 587 4.47 30.50 5.63
N VAL A 588 5.07 30.81 6.79
CA VAL A 588 4.42 31.59 7.85
C VAL A 588 4.05 32.98 7.37
N GLU A 589 4.92 33.66 6.63
CA GLU A 589 4.62 34.99 6.09
C GLU A 589 3.52 34.95 5.02
N GLN A 590 3.52 33.92 4.17
CA GLN A 590 2.46 33.69 3.20
C GLN A 590 1.12 33.37 3.89
N LEU A 591 1.12 32.49 4.89
CA LEU A 591 -0.07 32.15 5.67
C LEU A 591 -0.61 33.36 6.44
N LYS A 592 0.26 34.24 6.95
CA LYS A 592 -0.16 35.52 7.54
C LYS A 592 -0.84 36.43 6.51
N LYS A 593 -0.28 36.57 5.31
CA LYS A 593 -0.91 37.35 4.22
C LYS A 593 -2.25 36.75 3.78
N ASP A 594 -2.37 35.42 3.76
CA ASP A 594 -3.61 34.75 3.40
C ASP A 594 -4.65 34.84 4.54
N ALA A 595 -4.22 34.83 5.81
CA ALA A 595 -5.07 35.07 6.95
C ALA A 595 -5.63 36.51 6.95
N THR A 596 -4.79 37.52 6.72
CA THR A 596 -5.26 38.92 6.65
C THR A 596 -6.24 39.13 5.49
N LYS A 597 -5.98 38.53 4.31
CA LYS A 597 -6.93 38.58 3.20
C LYS A 597 -8.26 37.91 3.51
N LYS A 598 -8.24 36.78 4.25
CA LYS A 598 -9.45 36.10 4.70
C LYS A 598 -10.20 36.89 5.77
N GLU A 599 -9.50 37.56 6.68
CA GLU A 599 -10.10 38.45 7.67
C GLU A 599 -10.77 39.66 7.00
N GLU A 600 -10.12 40.28 6.02
CA GLU A 600 -10.72 41.36 5.22
C GLU A 600 -11.96 40.88 4.43
N ALA A 601 -11.87 39.70 3.80
CA ALA A 601 -13.00 39.09 3.11
C ALA A 601 -14.17 38.77 4.07
N TYR A 602 -13.85 38.24 5.26
CA TYR A 602 -14.85 37.98 6.30
C TYR A 602 -15.50 39.27 6.78
N PHE A 603 -14.72 40.34 7.01
CA PHE A 603 -15.25 41.64 7.42
C PHE A 603 -16.19 42.22 6.35
N ASN A 604 -15.81 42.14 5.07
CA ASN A 604 -16.65 42.58 3.96
C ASN A 604 -17.94 41.75 3.86
N GLN A 605 -17.86 40.43 4.02
CA GLN A 605 -19.02 39.54 3.98
C GLN A 605 -19.93 39.74 5.21
N GLN A 606 -19.38 40.02 6.38
CA GLN A 606 -20.12 40.37 7.58
C GLN A 606 -20.88 41.69 7.40
N ALA A 607 -20.24 42.71 6.82
CA ALA A 607 -20.89 43.98 6.50
C ALA A 607 -22.01 43.80 5.46
N GLU A 608 -21.81 42.94 4.46
CA GLU A 608 -22.85 42.61 3.48
C GLU A 608 -24.03 41.84 4.13
N PHE A 609 -23.73 40.90 5.03
CA PHE A 609 -24.74 40.16 5.78
C PHE A 609 -25.59 41.10 6.65
N GLU A 610 -24.97 42.05 7.34
CA GLU A 610 -25.68 43.06 8.13
C GLU A 610 -26.57 43.95 7.24
N ARG A 611 -26.07 44.35 6.06
CA ARG A 611 -26.86 45.11 5.07
C ARG A 611 -28.06 44.32 4.56
N LEU A 612 -27.86 43.04 4.19
CA LEU A 612 -28.92 42.17 3.71
C LEU A 612 -29.95 41.87 4.81
N ASN A 613 -29.53 41.66 6.05
CA ASN A 613 -30.44 41.50 7.18
C ASN A 613 -31.27 42.75 7.44
N LYS A 614 -30.67 43.94 7.32
CA LYS A 614 -31.42 45.19 7.43
C LYS A 614 -32.48 45.29 6.34
N GLN A 615 -32.13 45.01 5.09
CA GLN A 615 -33.08 44.97 3.97
C GLN A 615 -34.19 43.93 4.19
N LEU A 616 -33.85 42.75 4.70
CA LEU A 616 -34.82 41.70 5.02
C LEU A 616 -35.77 42.13 6.15
N SER A 617 -35.27 42.83 7.17
CA SER A 617 -36.10 43.38 8.24
C SER A 617 -37.07 44.44 7.71
N GLU A 618 -36.58 45.37 6.90
CA GLU A 618 -37.39 46.42 6.26
C GLU A 618 -38.46 45.82 5.35
N ALA A 619 -38.11 44.83 4.53
CA ALA A 619 -39.04 44.11 3.67
C ALA A 619 -40.10 43.33 4.48
N ASN A 620 -39.70 42.71 5.60
CA ASN A 620 -40.64 42.01 6.48
C ASN A 620 -41.62 42.95 7.17
N ASP A 621 -41.18 44.14 7.59
CA ASP A 621 -42.05 45.13 8.20
C ASP A 621 -43.00 45.75 7.18
N GLU A 622 -42.54 45.98 5.94
CA GLU A 622 -43.40 46.40 4.84
C GLU A 622 -44.44 45.33 4.49
N ARG A 623 -44.04 44.06 4.43
CA ARG A 623 -44.97 42.92 4.25
C ARG A 623 -46.03 42.88 5.34
N LYS A 624 -45.66 43.11 6.60
CA LYS A 624 -46.62 43.19 7.73
C LYS A 624 -47.60 44.36 7.57
N LYS A 625 -47.13 45.53 7.13
CA LYS A 625 -48.00 46.69 6.87
C LYS A 625 -49.00 46.39 5.74
N GLN A 626 -48.53 45.82 4.63
CA GLN A 626 -49.38 45.42 3.51
C GLN A 626 -50.41 44.37 3.92
N MET A 627 -50.04 43.38 4.75
CA MET A 627 -51.01 42.41 5.28
C MET A 627 -52.09 43.07 6.14
N LYS A 628 -51.74 44.05 6.98
CA LYS A 628 -52.72 44.81 7.77
C LYS A 628 -53.67 45.62 6.89
N GLN A 629 -53.15 46.28 5.86
CA GLN A 629 -53.97 47.00 4.88
C GLN A 629 -54.91 46.06 4.12
N LEU A 630 -54.41 44.89 3.69
CA LEU A 630 -55.25 43.88 3.05
C LEU A 630 -56.37 43.39 3.98
N GLN A 631 -56.05 43.12 5.25
CA GLN A 631 -57.06 42.74 6.24
C GLN A 631 -58.12 43.84 6.44
N GLN A 632 -57.70 45.10 6.48
CA GLN A 632 -58.61 46.23 6.55
C GLN A 632 -59.53 46.29 5.32
N VAL A 633 -58.98 46.16 4.11
CA VAL A 633 -59.77 46.15 2.86
C VAL A 633 -60.74 44.98 2.82
N ILE A 634 -60.33 43.79 3.30
CA ILE A 634 -61.24 42.63 3.42
C ILE A 634 -62.37 42.94 4.41
N ALA A 635 -62.06 43.53 5.57
CA ALA A 635 -63.08 43.91 6.54
C ALA A 635 -64.05 44.96 5.98
N GLU A 636 -63.54 45.98 5.28
CA GLU A 636 -64.36 46.99 4.58
C GLU A 636 -65.25 46.35 3.51
N ARG A 637 -64.69 45.44 2.69
CA ARG A 637 -65.43 44.66 1.70
C ARG A 637 -66.54 43.85 2.36
N ASP A 638 -66.28 43.20 3.49
CA ASP A 638 -67.25 42.35 4.18
C ASP A 638 -68.39 43.18 4.81
N VAL A 639 -68.07 44.37 5.36
CA VAL A 639 -69.08 45.32 5.82
C VAL A 639 -69.94 45.82 4.65
N LEU A 640 -69.32 46.24 3.55
CA LEU A 640 -70.04 46.68 2.35
C LEU A 640 -70.88 45.55 1.74
N GLY A 641 -70.34 44.33 1.69
CA GLY A 641 -71.06 43.15 1.24
C GLY A 641 -72.30 42.88 2.10
N THR A 642 -72.16 42.97 3.43
CA THR A 642 -73.29 42.85 4.35
C THR A 642 -74.33 43.95 4.15
N GLN A 643 -73.90 45.21 3.95
CA GLN A 643 -74.81 46.32 3.67
C GLN A 643 -75.54 46.14 2.34
N LEU A 644 -74.86 45.65 1.31
CA LEU A 644 -75.44 45.42 -0.01
C LEU A 644 -76.48 44.29 0.03
N VAL A 645 -76.22 43.21 0.77
CA VAL A 645 -77.22 42.14 1.01
C VAL A 645 -78.44 42.71 1.72
N ARG A 646 -78.27 43.47 2.81
CA ARG A 646 -79.39 44.11 3.52
C ARG A 646 -80.20 45.04 2.61
N ARG A 647 -79.53 45.84 1.77
CA ARG A 647 -80.20 46.73 0.81
C ARG A 647 -80.94 45.96 -0.27
N ASN A 648 -80.40 44.84 -0.74
CA ASN A 648 -81.11 43.95 -1.67
C ASN A 648 -82.33 43.30 -1.01
N ASP A 649 -82.25 42.87 0.24
CA ASP A 649 -83.39 42.34 1.00
C ASP A 649 -84.48 43.42 1.20
N GLU A 650 -84.08 44.65 1.55
CA GLU A 650 -84.98 45.81 1.61
C GLU A 650 -85.67 46.09 0.27
N LEU A 651 -84.91 46.07 -0.84
CA LEU A 651 -85.46 46.23 -2.19
C LEU A 651 -86.44 45.11 -2.54
N ALA A 652 -86.13 43.85 -2.23
CA ALA A 652 -87.02 42.72 -2.46
C ALA A 652 -88.33 42.86 -1.67
N LEU A 653 -88.26 43.28 -0.40
CA LEU A 653 -89.43 43.58 0.42
C LEU A 653 -90.27 44.72 -0.18
N LEU A 654 -89.63 45.77 -0.70
CA LEU A 654 -90.32 46.87 -1.37
C LEU A 654 -91.01 46.42 -2.67
N TYR A 655 -90.36 45.58 -3.47
CA TYR A 655 -90.97 45.02 -4.69
C TYR A 655 -92.19 44.16 -4.38
N GLU A 656 -92.12 43.28 -3.37
CA GLU A 656 -93.29 42.50 -2.94
C GLU A 656 -94.39 43.39 -2.37
N LYS A 657 -94.04 44.44 -1.61
CA LYS A 657 -95.02 45.43 -1.14
C LYS A 657 -95.71 46.14 -2.31
N MET A 658 -94.95 46.59 -3.31
CA MET A 658 -95.50 47.25 -4.50
C MET A 658 -96.41 46.31 -5.28
N LYS A 659 -96.04 45.03 -5.43
CA LYS A 659 -96.84 44.00 -6.09
C LYS A 659 -98.15 43.73 -5.36
N ILE A 660 -98.13 43.64 -4.03
CA ILE A 660 -99.34 43.50 -3.21
C ILE A 660 -100.24 44.74 -3.34
N GLN A 661 -99.66 45.94 -3.28
CA GLN A 661 -100.39 47.20 -3.44
C GLN A 661 -101.02 47.31 -4.83
N GLN A 662 -100.29 46.95 -5.90
CA GLN A 662 -100.82 46.93 -7.26
C GLN A 662 -101.95 45.91 -7.42
N SER A 663 -101.80 44.70 -6.85
CA SER A 663 -102.88 43.71 -6.85
C SER A 663 -104.13 44.22 -6.13
N THR A 664 -103.94 44.90 -5.01
CA THR A 664 -105.02 45.51 -4.21
C THR A 664 -105.71 46.64 -4.97
N LEU A 665 -104.93 47.52 -5.62
CA LEU A 665 -105.43 48.60 -6.45
C LEU A 665 -106.25 48.06 -7.63
N ASN A 666 -105.72 47.06 -8.36
CA ASN A 666 -106.41 46.43 -9.48
C ASN A 666 -107.75 45.80 -9.04
N LYS A 667 -107.78 45.14 -7.88
CA LYS A 667 -109.04 44.60 -7.30
C LYS A 667 -110.01 45.74 -6.95
N GLY A 668 -109.52 46.82 -6.34
CA GLY A 668 -110.31 48.01 -6.02
C GLY A 668 -110.89 48.70 -7.26
N GLU A 669 -110.09 48.85 -8.32
CA GLU A 669 -110.54 49.40 -9.61
C GLU A 669 -111.63 48.53 -10.25
N LEU A 670 -111.47 47.20 -10.21
CA LEU A 670 -112.48 46.29 -10.75
C LEU A 670 -113.80 46.40 -9.98
N GLN A 671 -113.74 46.45 -8.64
CA GLN A 671 -114.91 46.64 -7.79
C GLN A 671 -115.56 48.01 -8.03
N TYR A 672 -114.77 49.07 -8.17
CA TYR A 672 -115.27 50.41 -8.47
C TYR A 672 -115.98 50.46 -9.84
N LYS A 673 -115.39 49.84 -10.88
CA LYS A 673 -116.03 49.70 -12.20
C LYS A 673 -117.36 48.94 -12.12
N ALA A 674 -117.42 47.85 -11.36
CA ALA A 674 -118.66 47.11 -11.13
C ALA A 674 -119.74 48.01 -10.47
N ARG A 675 -119.37 48.80 -9.46
CA ARG A 675 -120.30 49.76 -8.83
C ARG A 675 -120.75 50.89 -9.75
N LEU A 676 -119.88 51.36 -10.65
CA LEU A 676 -120.29 52.32 -11.68
C LEU A 676 -121.31 51.71 -12.65
N GLU A 677 -121.16 50.43 -13.02
CA GLU A 677 -122.15 49.74 -13.86
C GLU A 677 -123.47 49.52 -13.10
N ASP A 678 -123.43 49.12 -11.83
CA ASP A 678 -124.63 49.04 -10.97
C ASP A 678 -125.37 50.39 -10.96
N VAL A 679 -124.65 51.51 -10.75
CA VAL A 679 -125.22 52.87 -10.78
C VAL A 679 -125.78 53.21 -12.15
N ARG A 680 -125.13 52.77 -13.24
CA ARG A 680 -125.62 52.97 -14.61
C ARG A 680 -126.94 52.24 -14.84
N ILE A 681 -127.02 50.97 -14.43
CA ILE A 681 -128.23 50.14 -14.50
C ILE A 681 -129.34 50.77 -13.67
N LEU A 682 -129.07 51.18 -12.43
CA LEU A 682 -130.04 51.86 -11.58
C LEU A 682 -130.54 53.17 -12.20
N LYS A 683 -129.65 53.96 -12.83
CA LYS A 683 -130.07 55.18 -13.57
C LYS A 683 -130.96 54.86 -14.77
N LEU A 684 -130.72 53.75 -15.48
CA LEU A 684 -131.58 53.29 -16.58
C LEU A 684 -132.94 52.83 -16.07
N GLU A 685 -132.98 52.05 -14.99
CA GLU A 685 -134.24 51.61 -14.36
C GLU A 685 -135.03 52.82 -13.83
N LEU A 686 -134.35 53.81 -13.25
CA LEU A 686 -134.99 55.03 -12.77
C LEU A 686 -135.55 55.88 -13.93
N LYS A 687 -134.87 55.91 -15.08
CA LYS A 687 -135.42 56.53 -16.31
C LYS A 687 -136.64 55.78 -16.82
N LYS A 688 -136.60 54.44 -16.85
CA LYS A 688 -137.73 53.58 -17.25
C LYS A 688 -138.93 53.80 -16.33
N LEU A 689 -138.74 53.75 -15.01
CA LEU A 689 -139.79 54.02 -14.02
C LEU A 689 -140.34 55.45 -14.12
N ARG A 690 -139.51 56.45 -14.41
CA ARG A 690 -139.98 57.83 -14.68
C ARG A 690 -140.82 57.90 -15.97
N HIS A 691 -140.45 57.17 -17.01
CA HIS A 691 -141.22 57.10 -18.26
C HIS A 691 -142.56 56.37 -18.04
N GLU A 692 -142.55 55.24 -17.33
CA GLU A 692 -143.77 54.52 -16.92
C GLU A 692 -144.69 55.40 -16.07
N LYS A 693 -144.13 56.14 -15.10
CA LYS A 693 -144.88 57.13 -14.31
C LYS A 693 -145.50 58.21 -15.21
N GLY A 694 -144.73 58.74 -16.17
CA GLY A 694 -145.23 59.73 -17.13
C GLY A 694 -146.39 59.18 -17.96
N SER A 695 -146.24 57.99 -18.55
CA SER A 695 -147.30 57.32 -19.33
C SER A 695 -148.55 57.03 -18.49
N LEU A 696 -148.38 56.63 -17.22
CA LEU A 696 -149.50 56.46 -16.30
C LEU A 696 -150.15 57.80 -15.96
N GLN A 697 -149.38 58.88 -15.76
CA GLN A 697 -149.93 60.22 -15.55
C GLN A 697 -150.71 60.72 -16.77
N ASP A 698 -150.24 60.46 -18.00
CA ASP A 698 -150.98 60.80 -19.23
C ASP A 698 -152.30 60.01 -19.32
N LYS A 699 -152.31 58.72 -18.95
CA LYS A 699 -153.56 57.93 -18.82
C LYS A 699 -154.49 58.51 -17.75
N VAL A 700 -153.94 59.05 -16.66
CA VAL A 700 -154.71 59.74 -15.62
C VAL A 700 -155.30 61.07 -16.13
N PHE A 701 -154.62 61.77 -17.05
CA PHE A 701 -155.11 63.03 -17.63
C PHE A 701 -156.44 62.83 -18.38
N ASN A 702 -156.54 61.78 -19.21
CA ASN A 702 -157.80 61.39 -19.85
C ASN A 702 -158.89 60.97 -18.86
N THR A 703 -158.54 60.61 -17.62
CA THR A 703 -159.53 60.17 -16.62
C THR A 703 -160.41 61.32 -16.15
N ASN A 704 -159.93 62.57 -16.15
CA ASN A 704 -160.75 63.71 -15.76
C ASN A 704 -161.75 64.11 -16.85
N ASP A 705 -161.37 64.05 -18.12
CA ASP A 705 -162.30 64.30 -19.23
C ASP A 705 -163.29 63.14 -19.39
N LEU A 706 -162.85 61.89 -19.23
CA LEU A 706 -163.75 60.74 -19.12
C LEU A 706 -164.69 60.85 -17.91
N LYS A 707 -164.23 61.40 -16.77
CA LYS A 707 -165.12 61.70 -15.63
C LYS A 707 -166.12 62.80 -15.96
N ARG A 708 -165.74 63.85 -16.70
CA ARG A 708 -166.67 64.91 -17.14
C ARG A 708 -167.71 64.39 -18.12
N GLU A 709 -167.30 63.60 -19.11
CA GLU A 709 -168.17 62.83 -20.00
C GLU A 709 -169.08 61.90 -19.21
N LEU A 710 -168.53 61.14 -18.26
CA LEU A 710 -169.31 60.27 -17.37
C LEU A 710 -170.30 61.08 -16.53
N PHE A 711 -169.95 62.25 -16.00
CA PHE A 711 -170.87 63.12 -15.27
C PHE A 711 -171.91 63.76 -16.19
N HIS A 712 -171.56 64.07 -17.43
CA HIS A 712 -172.47 64.58 -18.44
C HIS A 712 -173.50 63.51 -18.83
N ILE A 713 -173.03 62.32 -19.20
CA ILE A 713 -173.87 61.13 -19.46
C ILE A 713 -174.63 60.75 -18.20
N GLN A 714 -174.05 60.78 -17.00
CA GLN A 714 -174.80 60.52 -15.75
C GLN A 714 -175.86 61.57 -15.51
N ARG A 715 -175.65 62.84 -15.87
CA ARG A 715 -176.65 63.90 -15.71
C ARG A 715 -177.75 63.79 -16.75
N GLU A 716 -177.44 63.45 -18.00
CA GLU A 716 -178.43 63.14 -19.03
C GLU A 716 -179.19 61.85 -18.71
N LEU A 717 -178.47 60.82 -18.29
CA LEU A 717 -179.03 59.56 -17.79
C LEU A 717 -179.85 59.79 -16.53
N ILE A 718 -179.49 60.71 -15.62
CA ILE A 718 -180.36 61.06 -14.48
C ILE A 718 -181.58 61.82 -14.97
N ARG A 719 -181.47 62.74 -15.92
CA ARG A 719 -182.65 63.42 -16.49
C ARG A 719 -183.59 62.44 -17.18
N GLU A 720 -183.06 61.56 -18.04
CA GLU A 720 -183.83 60.52 -18.69
C GLU A 720 -184.29 59.45 -17.69
N ARG A 721 -183.50 59.06 -16.69
CA ARG A 721 -183.96 58.19 -15.60
C ARG A 721 -184.94 58.86 -14.66
N THR A 722 -185.00 60.18 -14.54
CA THR A 722 -186.02 60.88 -13.74
C THR A 722 -187.28 61.06 -14.57
N ARG A 723 -187.17 61.19 -15.89
CA ARG A 723 -188.28 61.16 -16.85
C ARG A 723 -188.90 59.76 -16.95
N CYS A 724 -188.05 58.74 -17.13
CA CYS A 724 -188.41 57.33 -17.05
C CYS A 724 -188.87 56.96 -15.64
N ARG A 725 -188.21 57.37 -14.53
CA ARG A 725 -188.74 57.13 -13.17
C ARG A 725 -190.03 57.87 -12.88
N ALA A 726 -190.29 59.06 -13.39
CA ALA A 726 -191.62 59.65 -13.23
C ALA A 726 -192.70 58.83 -13.97
N MET A 727 -192.34 58.19 -15.10
CA MET A 727 -193.20 57.27 -15.84
C MET A 727 -193.21 55.82 -15.29
N GLU A 728 -192.15 55.39 -14.59
CA GLU A 728 -191.92 54.04 -14.07
C GLU A 728 -192.27 53.93 -12.57
N GLU A 729 -192.16 55.00 -11.77
CA GLU A 729 -192.72 55.11 -10.41
C GLU A 729 -194.25 55.26 -10.43
N GLU A 730 -194.86 55.64 -11.56
CA GLU A 730 -196.29 55.38 -11.80
C GLU A 730 -196.59 53.91 -12.09
N MET A 731 -195.61 53.11 -12.51
CA MET A 731 -195.89 51.77 -13.03
C MET A 731 -195.63 50.63 -12.06
N GLU A 732 -194.55 50.51 -11.26
CA GLU A 732 -194.38 49.27 -10.48
C GLU A 732 -193.18 49.25 -9.49
N ASN A 733 -193.44 48.79 -8.25
CA ASN A 733 -192.48 48.14 -7.32
C ASN A 733 -191.65 46.99 -8.00
N PRO A 734 -190.63 46.27 -7.39
CA PRO A 734 -189.84 46.38 -6.13
C PRO A 734 -188.30 45.92 -6.15
N MET A 735 -187.53 46.20 -5.06
CA MET A 735 -186.56 45.39 -4.22
C MET A 735 -185.28 44.55 -4.69
N ASN A 736 -184.07 44.87 -4.12
CA ASN A 736 -182.89 44.10 -3.54
C ASN A 736 -181.68 43.33 -4.27
N VAL A 737 -180.40 43.63 -3.83
CA VAL A 737 -179.25 42.80 -3.22
C VAL A 737 -178.05 42.04 -3.97
N HIS A 738 -176.77 42.33 -3.55
CA HIS A 738 -175.35 41.72 -3.37
C HIS A 738 -174.60 40.50 -4.10
N ARG A 739 -173.19 40.43 -4.05
CA ARG A 739 -172.24 39.37 -3.44
C ARG A 739 -170.78 39.08 -4.06
N TRP A 740 -169.82 38.38 -3.35
CA TRP A 740 -168.32 38.03 -3.55
C TRP A 740 -167.89 36.48 -3.54
N ARG A 741 -166.61 36.03 -3.92
CA ARG A 741 -165.75 34.86 -3.38
C ARG A 741 -164.27 34.57 -3.96
N LYS A 742 -163.48 33.54 -3.46
CA LYS A 742 -161.97 33.19 -3.46
C LYS A 742 -161.61 31.63 -3.59
N LEU A 743 -160.34 31.13 -3.83
CA LEU A 743 -159.79 29.68 -3.72
C LEU A 743 -158.21 29.41 -3.87
N GLU A 744 -157.64 28.17 -3.56
CA GLU A 744 -156.19 27.67 -3.31
C GLU A 744 -155.69 26.30 -3.99
N ALA A 745 -154.36 25.83 -3.90
CA ALA A 745 -153.75 24.40 -3.78
C ALA A 745 -152.14 24.19 -3.82
N SER A 746 -151.53 22.96 -3.52
CA SER A 746 -150.13 22.53 -2.96
C SER A 746 -149.17 21.43 -3.67
N ASP A 747 -147.98 20.96 -3.10
CA ASP A 747 -146.81 20.08 -3.63
C ASP A 747 -146.03 19.09 -2.57
N PRO A 748 -145.01 18.18 -2.87
CA PRO A 748 -144.42 17.05 -2.01
C PRO A 748 -142.98 17.13 -1.30
N SER A 749 -142.47 16.08 -0.55
CA SER A 749 -141.62 16.09 0.73
C SER A 749 -140.06 15.84 0.79
N ALA A 750 -139.42 16.26 1.90
CA ALA A 750 -137.97 16.49 2.15
C ALA A 750 -137.07 15.36 2.76
N PHE A 751 -137.59 14.16 3.09
CA PHE A 751 -136.85 13.16 3.91
C PHE A 751 -135.73 12.40 3.17
N GLU A 752 -135.89 12.14 1.87
CA GLU A 752 -134.94 11.33 1.08
C GLU A 752 -133.58 12.03 0.88
N LEU A 753 -133.55 13.38 0.90
CA LEU A 753 -132.32 14.15 0.72
C LEU A 753 -131.35 14.01 1.91
N ILE A 754 -131.86 13.77 3.12
CA ILE A 754 -131.06 13.81 4.36
C ILE A 754 -130.22 12.54 4.54
N GLN A 755 -130.74 11.36 4.20
CA GLN A 755 -129.99 10.10 4.36
C GLN A 755 -128.75 10.02 3.47
N LYS A 756 -128.79 10.61 2.26
CA LYS A 756 -127.68 10.56 1.30
C LYS A 756 -126.47 11.39 1.74
N ILE A 757 -126.70 12.46 2.50
CA ILE A 757 -125.65 13.36 3.00
C ILE A 757 -124.80 12.68 4.09
N GLN A 758 -125.44 11.96 5.02
CA GLN A 758 -124.73 11.35 6.17
C GLN A 758 -123.79 10.21 5.77
N LEU A 759 -124.13 9.44 4.74
CA LEU A 759 -123.35 8.29 4.28
C LEU A 759 -122.05 8.74 3.57
N LEU A 760 -122.10 9.86 2.85
CA LEU A 760 -120.93 10.45 2.19
C LEU A 760 -119.94 11.07 3.21
N GLN A 761 -120.44 11.68 4.29
CA GLN A 761 -119.59 12.28 5.32
C GLN A 761 -118.72 11.23 6.07
N LYS A 762 -119.25 10.06 6.40
CA LYS A 762 -118.47 8.99 7.05
C LYS A 762 -117.32 8.48 6.18
N ARG A 763 -117.54 8.37 4.86
CA ARG A 763 -116.53 7.88 3.92
C ARG A 763 -115.39 8.89 3.71
N LEU A 764 -115.70 10.18 3.79
CA LEU A 764 -114.71 11.26 3.68
C LEU A 764 -113.74 11.25 4.87
N ILE A 765 -114.27 11.13 6.10
CA ILE A 765 -113.47 11.15 7.34
C ILE A 765 -112.44 10.01 7.36
N GLN A 766 -112.86 8.80 6.97
CA GLN A 766 -111.97 7.63 6.93
C GLN A 766 -110.82 7.80 5.92
N LYS A 767 -111.06 8.46 4.78
CA LYS A 767 -110.01 8.71 3.78
C LYS A 767 -109.03 9.80 4.21
N THR A 768 -109.47 10.80 4.96
CA THR A 768 -108.58 11.81 5.53
C THR A 768 -107.63 11.24 6.59
N GLU A 769 -108.08 10.29 7.42
CA GLU A 769 -107.19 9.64 8.41
C GLU A 769 -106.08 8.79 7.75
N GLU A 770 -106.39 8.07 6.67
CA GLU A 770 -105.41 7.29 5.91
C GLU A 770 -104.29 8.16 5.28
N VAL A 771 -104.62 9.36 4.84
CA VAL A 771 -103.65 10.30 4.25
C VAL A 771 -102.69 10.82 5.31
N VAL A 772 -103.21 11.21 6.48
CA VAL A 772 -102.40 11.69 7.61
C VAL A 772 -101.41 10.62 8.09
N GLN A 773 -101.83 9.35 8.16
CA GLN A 773 -100.93 8.25 8.54
C GLN A 773 -99.79 8.04 7.54
N LYS A 774 -100.06 8.19 6.23
CA LYS A 774 -99.02 8.06 5.19
C LYS A 774 -98.05 9.25 5.19
N GLU A 775 -98.52 10.47 5.44
CA GLU A 775 -97.66 11.65 5.56
C GLU A 775 -96.68 11.55 6.74
N LEU A 776 -97.14 11.01 7.87
CA LEU A 776 -96.31 10.82 9.06
C LEU A 776 -95.17 9.82 8.80
N LEU A 777 -95.47 8.75 8.06
CA LEU A 777 -94.49 7.71 7.69
C LEU A 777 -93.44 8.22 6.69
N ILE A 778 -93.82 9.15 5.81
CA ILE A 778 -92.90 9.83 4.88
C ILE A 778 -91.94 10.74 5.66
N GLN A 779 -92.44 11.54 6.62
CA GLN A 779 -91.60 12.41 7.44
C GLN A 779 -90.54 11.63 8.25
N GLU A 780 -90.88 10.47 8.79
CA GLU A 780 -89.91 9.61 9.49
C GLU A 780 -88.81 9.09 8.56
N LYS A 781 -89.17 8.66 7.34
CA LYS A 781 -88.19 8.17 6.35
C LYS A 781 -87.28 9.29 5.83
N GLU A 782 -87.81 10.50 5.65
CA GLU A 782 -87.01 11.67 5.26
C GLU A 782 -86.00 12.09 6.34
N LYS A 783 -86.40 12.04 7.62
CA LYS A 783 -85.46 12.26 8.74
C LYS A 783 -84.34 11.23 8.74
N LEU A 784 -84.67 9.94 8.61
CA LEU A 784 -83.67 8.86 8.61
C LEU A 784 -82.69 9.00 7.44
N TYR A 785 -83.18 9.37 6.26
CA TYR A 785 -82.36 9.61 5.08
C TYR A 785 -81.42 10.81 5.26
N ALA A 786 -81.89 11.90 5.85
CA ALA A 786 -81.06 13.07 6.16
C ALA A 786 -79.96 12.76 7.19
N GLU A 787 -80.25 11.92 8.17
CA GLU A 787 -79.29 11.46 9.19
C GLU A 787 -78.21 10.55 8.59
N LEU A 788 -78.60 9.57 7.77
CA LEU A 788 -77.67 8.71 7.02
C LEU A 788 -76.78 9.52 6.08
N LYS A 789 -77.33 10.53 5.39
CA LYS A 789 -76.55 11.42 4.52
C LYS A 789 -75.54 12.27 5.29
N ARG A 790 -75.87 12.72 6.51
CA ARG A 790 -74.93 13.42 7.41
C ARG A 790 -73.82 12.51 7.93
N ILE A 791 -74.12 11.23 8.20
CA ILE A 791 -73.12 10.24 8.63
C ILE A 791 -72.18 9.90 7.47
N LEU A 792 -72.72 9.67 6.27
CA LEU A 792 -71.92 9.38 5.07
C LEU A 792 -70.98 10.55 4.70
N ALA A 793 -71.46 11.79 4.82
CA ALA A 793 -70.65 12.99 4.61
C ALA A 793 -69.54 13.21 5.66
N ARG A 794 -69.56 12.48 6.78
CA ARG A 794 -68.54 12.50 7.84
C ARG A 794 -67.53 11.37 7.74
N GLN A 795 -67.72 10.40 6.84
CA GLN A 795 -66.72 9.37 6.61
C GLN A 795 -65.68 9.87 5.60
N PRO A 796 -64.37 9.82 5.94
CA PRO A 796 -63.32 10.13 4.98
C PRO A 796 -63.38 9.16 3.81
N GLY A 797 -63.28 9.66 2.57
CA GLY A 797 -63.28 8.83 1.37
C GLY A 797 -62.12 7.83 1.36
N PRO A 798 -62.17 6.79 0.50
CA PRO A 798 -61.13 5.75 0.44
C PRO A 798 -59.71 6.32 0.23
N GLU A 799 -59.56 7.43 -0.49
CA GLU A 799 -58.28 8.14 -0.64
C GLU A 799 -57.75 8.74 0.67
N CYS A 800 -58.63 9.25 1.54
CA CYS A 800 -58.23 9.78 2.84
C CYS A 800 -57.82 8.66 3.81
N ALA A 801 -58.44 7.49 3.72
CA ALA A 801 -58.04 6.30 4.49
C ALA A 801 -56.67 5.77 4.05
N GLU A 802 -56.40 5.78 2.74
CA GLU A 802 -55.11 5.38 2.16
C GLU A 802 -54.00 6.38 2.53
N GLN A 803 -54.28 7.69 2.46
CA GLN A 803 -53.36 8.73 2.94
C GLN A 803 -53.10 8.63 4.45
N LEU A 804 -54.10 8.32 5.27
CA LEU A 804 -53.94 8.08 6.71
C LEU A 804 -53.04 6.87 6.99
N SER A 805 -53.14 5.81 6.19
CA SER A 805 -52.26 4.64 6.30
C SER A 805 -50.80 5.00 5.99
N ILE A 806 -50.57 5.74 4.90
CA ILE A 806 -49.23 6.22 4.51
C ILE A 806 -48.66 7.16 5.58
N TYR A 807 -49.47 8.08 6.11
CA TYR A 807 -49.03 8.97 7.19
C TYR A 807 -48.76 8.23 8.50
N GLN A 808 -49.53 7.19 8.84
CA GLN A 808 -49.24 6.35 9.99
C GLN A 808 -47.92 5.57 9.84
N GLU A 809 -47.61 5.02 8.66
CA GLU A 809 -46.32 4.38 8.40
C GLU A 809 -45.17 5.39 8.46
N THR A 810 -45.35 6.56 7.87
CA THR A 810 -44.37 7.65 7.91
C THR A 810 -44.11 8.11 9.35
N LEU A 811 -45.18 8.24 10.15
CA LEU A 811 -45.10 8.61 11.57
C LEU A 811 -44.39 7.52 12.38
N LYS A 812 -44.67 6.23 12.12
CA LYS A 812 -43.94 5.12 12.76
C LYS A 812 -42.45 5.14 12.41
N ALA A 813 -42.09 5.37 11.15
CA ALA A 813 -40.70 5.47 10.71
C ALA A 813 -39.99 6.67 11.38
N LYS A 814 -40.65 7.83 11.43
CA LYS A 814 -40.12 9.03 12.10
C LYS A 814 -40.00 8.85 13.62
N THR A 815 -40.93 8.15 14.25
CA THR A 815 -40.87 7.80 15.67
C THR A 815 -39.68 6.86 15.96
N LYS A 816 -39.38 5.92 15.06
CA LYS A 816 -38.20 5.05 15.18
C LYS A 816 -36.89 5.84 15.05
N GLN A 817 -36.82 6.79 14.11
CA GLN A 817 -35.69 7.72 13.97
C GLN A 817 -35.52 8.58 15.23
N LEU A 818 -36.61 9.14 15.77
CA LEU A 818 -36.58 9.92 17.01
C LEU A 818 -36.12 9.09 18.22
N LYS A 819 -36.47 7.81 18.30
CA LYS A 819 -35.94 6.92 19.36
C LYS A 819 -34.45 6.65 19.20
N SER A 820 -33.94 6.54 17.97
CA SER A 820 -32.49 6.43 17.71
C SER A 820 -31.77 7.70 18.13
N LEU A 821 -32.28 8.85 17.71
CA LEU A 821 -31.74 10.17 18.08
C LEU A 821 -31.83 10.42 19.59
N ALA A 822 -32.90 10.01 20.26
CA ALA A 822 -32.99 10.08 21.72
C ALA A 822 -31.97 9.15 22.41
N GLY A 823 -31.67 8.00 21.82
CA GLY A 823 -30.59 7.11 22.28
C GLY A 823 -29.20 7.74 22.10
N GLU A 824 -28.96 8.40 20.97
CA GLU A 824 -27.73 9.15 20.70
C GLU A 824 -27.59 10.34 21.67
N VAL A 825 -28.67 11.10 21.91
CA VAL A 825 -28.70 12.19 22.88
C VAL A 825 -28.43 11.69 24.30
N ASN A 826 -29.06 10.59 24.74
CA ASN A 826 -28.77 10.01 26.05
C ASN A 826 -27.33 9.52 26.18
N MET A 827 -26.73 9.00 25.10
CA MET A 827 -25.31 8.63 25.08
C MET A 827 -24.42 9.87 25.23
N TYR A 828 -24.74 10.96 24.54
CA TYR A 828 -24.01 12.22 24.68
C TYR A 828 -24.20 12.87 26.05
N GLU A 829 -25.39 12.79 26.64
CA GLU A 829 -25.65 13.24 28.01
C GLU A 829 -24.82 12.44 29.02
N SER A 830 -24.73 11.11 28.85
CA SER A 830 -23.84 10.26 29.67
C SER A 830 -22.37 10.63 29.50
N GLN A 831 -21.91 10.90 28.27
CA GLN A 831 -20.53 11.36 28.04
C GLN A 831 -20.26 12.73 28.67
N ILE A 832 -21.24 13.65 28.62
CA ILE A 832 -21.14 14.96 29.28
C ILE A 832 -21.03 14.79 30.80
N ASP A 833 -21.79 13.87 31.39
CA ASP A 833 -21.72 13.61 32.83
C ASP A 833 -20.41 12.92 33.24
N ASP A 834 -19.88 12.02 32.41
CA ASP A 834 -18.53 11.45 32.59
C ASP A 834 -17.44 12.55 32.53
N TYR A 835 -17.55 13.48 31.57
CA TYR A 835 -16.64 14.62 31.49
C TYR A 835 -16.78 15.58 32.68
N LYS A 836 -17.99 15.84 33.17
CA LYS A 836 -18.19 16.63 34.40
C LYS A 836 -17.55 15.95 35.60
N TYR A 837 -17.69 14.63 35.73
CA TYR A 837 -17.05 13.86 36.79
C TYR A 837 -15.51 13.93 36.71
N GLU A 838 -14.96 13.85 35.49
CA GLU A 838 -13.52 13.96 35.26
C GLU A 838 -12.99 15.37 35.55
N ILE A 839 -13.73 16.41 35.17
CA ILE A 839 -13.45 17.81 35.52
C ILE A 839 -13.47 17.99 37.05
N ASP A 840 -14.46 17.44 37.76
CA ASP A 840 -14.54 17.51 39.21
C ASP A 840 -13.40 16.77 39.90
N LYS A 841 -13.00 15.61 39.38
CA LYS A 841 -11.83 14.84 39.85
C LYS A 841 -10.54 15.63 39.65
N LEU A 842 -10.34 16.23 38.48
CA LEU A 842 -9.18 17.09 38.20
C LEU A 842 -9.17 18.34 39.08
N ASN A 843 -10.34 18.95 39.31
CA ASN A 843 -10.47 20.09 40.21
C ASN A 843 -10.12 19.73 41.66
N ARG A 844 -10.52 18.54 42.15
CA ARG A 844 -10.12 18.01 43.46
C ARG A 844 -8.62 17.77 43.54
N GLN A 845 -8.03 17.16 42.53
CA GLN A 845 -6.57 16.98 42.46
C GLN A 845 -5.82 18.33 42.44
N LEU A 846 -6.35 19.31 41.72
CA LEU A 846 -5.78 20.65 41.63
C LEU A 846 -5.92 21.41 42.97
N THR A 847 -7.02 21.19 43.71
CA THR A 847 -7.16 21.72 45.08
C THR A 847 -6.22 21.02 46.06
N GLU A 848 -6.03 19.71 45.97
CA GLU A 848 -5.04 18.98 46.78
C GLU A 848 -3.61 19.44 46.49
N VAL A 849 -3.25 19.66 45.23
CA VAL A 849 -1.94 20.20 44.84
C VAL A 849 -1.77 21.63 45.34
N ARG A 850 -2.81 22.48 45.24
CA ARG A 850 -2.79 23.82 45.85
C ARG A 850 -2.60 23.75 47.36
N GLN A 851 -3.31 22.86 48.07
CA GLN A 851 -3.15 22.67 49.50
C GLN A 851 -1.73 22.20 49.85
N LYS A 852 -1.18 21.22 49.14
CA LYS A 852 0.21 20.76 49.30
C LYS A 852 1.21 21.88 49.05
N TYR A 853 0.99 22.70 48.02
CA TYR A 853 1.82 23.86 47.72
C TYR A 853 1.73 24.94 48.81
N PHE A 854 0.54 25.28 49.31
CA PHE A 854 0.39 26.23 50.42
C PHE A 854 0.99 25.69 51.72
N HIS A 855 0.89 24.37 51.96
CA HIS A 855 1.53 23.74 53.11
C HIS A 855 3.06 23.79 53.01
N LEU A 856 3.61 23.52 51.83
CA LEU A 856 5.05 23.63 51.55
C LEU A 856 5.53 25.08 51.70
N LYS A 857 4.75 26.05 51.19
CA LYS A 857 5.03 27.49 51.31
C LYS A 857 4.95 27.96 52.77
N LYS A 858 3.96 27.49 53.54
CA LYS A 858 3.84 27.77 54.99
C LYS A 858 5.00 27.15 55.79
N LYS A 859 5.47 25.97 55.39
CA LYS A 859 6.64 25.31 55.99
C LYS A 859 7.93 26.08 55.66
N GLN A 860 8.09 26.58 54.43
CA GLN A 860 9.19 27.46 54.05
C GLN A 860 9.17 28.82 54.75
N THR A 861 8.01 29.43 54.94
CA THR A 861 7.91 30.70 55.70
C THR A 861 8.23 30.49 57.17
N MET A 862 7.78 29.39 57.78
CA MET A 862 8.13 29.02 59.16
C MET A 862 9.63 28.76 59.32
N ILE A 863 10.29 28.14 58.34
CA ILE A 863 11.75 27.94 58.35
C ILE A 863 12.47 29.30 58.25
N LYS A 864 12.05 30.18 57.34
CA LYS A 864 12.61 31.54 57.21
C LYS A 864 12.36 32.43 58.43
N GLU A 865 11.24 32.26 59.12
CA GLU A 865 10.89 33.01 60.34
C GLU A 865 11.67 32.47 61.56
N LYS A 866 11.93 31.16 61.61
CA LYS A 866 12.80 30.53 62.61
C LYS A 866 14.27 30.89 62.41
N GLU A 867 14.72 31.04 61.15
CA GLU A 867 16.04 31.60 60.81
C GLU A 867 16.14 33.08 61.22
N ARG A 868 15.10 33.89 60.98
CA ARG A 868 15.04 35.31 61.44
C ARG A 868 15.00 35.49 62.95
N LEU A 869 14.30 34.61 63.68
CA LEU A 869 14.23 34.64 65.15
C LEU A 869 15.51 34.13 65.82
N SER A 870 16.31 33.32 65.12
CA SER A 870 17.62 32.88 65.59
C SER A 870 18.72 33.95 65.40
N GLU A 871 18.49 34.97 64.57
CA GLU A 871 19.40 36.11 64.34
C GLU A 871 19.07 37.34 65.23
N MET A 872 18.03 37.30 66.07
CA MET A 872 17.54 38.45 66.85
C MET A 872 17.47 38.22 68.38
N GLN A 873 18.39 37.42 68.94
CA GLN A 873 18.66 37.33 70.39
C GLN A 873 20.16 37.26 70.71
N GLN A 874 20.90 38.28 70.29
CA GLN A 874 22.04 38.80 71.03
C GLN A 874 21.87 40.31 71.06
N ILE A 875 21.62 40.88 72.24
CA ILE A 875 21.95 42.25 72.69
C ILE A 875 21.07 42.62 73.91
N THR A 876 21.76 42.84 75.04
CA THR A 876 21.40 43.57 76.29
C THR A 876 20.53 42.93 77.38
N THR A 877 21.19 42.15 78.25
CA THR A 877 21.68 42.58 79.59
C THR A 877 20.95 43.74 80.32
N THR A 878 20.13 43.36 81.32
CA THR A 878 20.09 43.82 82.74
C THR A 878 19.78 45.27 83.20
N ILE A 879 18.93 45.31 84.25
CA ILE A 879 19.03 46.04 85.56
C ILE A 879 18.18 47.31 85.83
N ASN A 880 17.56 47.30 87.03
CA ASN A 880 16.94 48.37 87.86
C ASN A 880 15.51 48.88 87.54
N GLY A 881 14.60 48.60 88.46
CA GLY A 881 13.16 48.83 88.36
C GLY A 881 12.65 50.27 88.58
N ILE A 882 11.38 50.46 88.15
CA ILE A 882 10.39 51.49 88.54
C ILE A 882 10.78 52.91 88.02
N THR A 883 10.04 53.67 87.20
CA THR A 883 8.64 53.71 86.73
C THR A 883 8.48 54.81 85.65
N LEU A 884 7.45 54.68 84.80
CA LEU A 884 6.47 55.69 84.34
C LEU A 884 6.87 56.99 83.61
N GLN A 885 6.06 57.27 82.56
CA GLN A 885 5.54 58.58 82.10
C GLN A 885 6.58 59.59 81.53
N GLN A 886 6.42 60.30 80.41
CA GLN A 886 5.36 60.55 79.42
C GLN A 886 6.01 61.43 78.27
N PRO A 887 5.32 62.18 77.37
CA PRO A 887 5.40 62.15 75.89
C PRO A 887 6.06 63.41 75.23
N PRO A 888 5.65 63.91 74.03
CA PRO A 888 5.86 63.51 72.62
C PRO A 888 6.72 64.60 71.86
N PRO A 889 6.83 64.77 70.50
CA PRO A 889 5.75 64.94 69.50
C PRO A 889 5.97 64.26 68.11
N ASP A 890 4.85 64.13 67.37
CA ASP A 890 4.68 64.31 65.91
C ASP A 890 5.66 63.66 64.90
N LEU A 891 5.25 62.96 63.84
CA LEU A 891 4.43 63.48 62.74
C LEU A 891 4.17 62.36 61.70
N ILE A 892 3.03 62.45 61.02
CA ILE A 892 2.64 61.84 59.72
C ILE A 892 1.82 60.53 59.76
N GLN A 893 0.50 60.80 59.72
CA GLN A 893 -0.69 60.01 59.33
C GLN A 893 -0.63 59.46 57.88
N PRO A 894 -1.62 58.66 57.39
CA PRO A 894 -2.97 58.34 57.94
C PRO A 894 -3.20 56.81 58.09
N HIS A 895 -3.97 56.22 59.02
CA HIS A 895 -5.26 56.47 59.68
C HIS A 895 -6.51 56.46 58.80
N ARG A 896 -7.29 55.36 58.93
CA ARG A 896 -8.74 55.26 59.26
C ARG A 896 -9.33 53.98 58.62
N SER A 897 -9.76 52.96 59.37
CA SER A 897 -10.83 52.82 60.37
C SER A 897 -12.21 52.55 59.76
N ASN A 898 -12.82 51.48 60.29
CA ASN A 898 -14.24 51.10 60.24
C ASN A 898 -15.22 52.28 60.20
N GLU A 899 -16.33 52.10 59.47
CA GLU A 899 -17.70 52.43 59.90
C GLU A 899 -18.72 51.95 58.84
N GLN A 900 -19.84 51.34 59.29
CA GLN A 900 -21.10 51.20 58.52
C GLN A 900 -21.74 52.59 58.30
N PRO A 901 -23.00 52.77 57.82
CA PRO A 901 -23.81 52.24 56.69
C PRO A 901 -24.38 53.38 55.78
N ARG A 902 -25.12 53.04 54.69
CA ARG A 902 -26.27 53.77 54.01
C ARG A 902 -26.25 53.59 52.46
N PHE A 903 -27.29 52.97 51.88
CA PHE A 903 -28.49 53.55 51.22
C PHE A 903 -28.27 53.91 49.72
N THR A 904 -28.90 53.21 48.76
CA THR A 904 -30.10 53.56 47.93
C THR A 904 -30.17 52.50 46.80
N GLY A 905 -31.26 52.03 46.17
CA GLY A 905 -32.70 52.31 46.18
C GLY A 905 -33.42 51.41 45.13
N GLY A 906 -34.76 51.27 45.27
CA GLY A 906 -35.74 50.66 44.32
C GLY A 906 -35.94 49.13 44.48
N GLY A 907 -37.08 48.55 44.90
CA GLY A 907 -38.51 48.79 44.59
C GLY A 907 -38.84 48.14 43.23
N PHE A 908 -39.72 47.16 42.99
CA PHE A 908 -40.94 46.58 43.59
C PHE A 908 -40.98 45.07 43.22
N ASN A 909 -41.27 44.12 44.13
CA ASN A 909 -42.55 43.58 44.61
C ASN A 909 -43.26 42.55 43.69
N LEU A 910 -43.15 41.27 44.09
CA LEU A 910 -43.99 40.13 43.70
C LEU A 910 -45.22 40.06 44.62
N LYS A 911 -46.42 39.92 44.06
CA LYS A 911 -47.62 39.39 44.74
C LYS A 911 -48.30 38.42 43.76
N SER A 912 -48.21 37.11 43.98
CA SER A 912 -49.01 36.25 44.87
C SER A 912 -50.47 36.06 44.41
N ILE A 913 -50.72 34.90 43.83
CA ILE A 913 -52.02 34.29 43.48
C ILE A 913 -52.75 33.86 44.78
N PRO A 914 -54.08 34.04 44.89
CA PRO A 914 -54.88 33.40 45.93
C PRO A 914 -55.77 32.27 45.39
N LYS A 915 -55.94 31.23 46.21
CA LYS A 915 -57.05 30.24 46.27
C LYS A 915 -57.22 29.88 47.76
N PRO A 916 -58.36 29.34 48.24
CA PRO A 916 -59.75 29.34 47.76
C PRO A 916 -60.71 29.88 48.86
N PRO A 917 -62.04 29.65 48.76
CA PRO A 917 -62.65 28.85 49.82
C PRO A 917 -63.65 27.81 49.33
N SER A 918 -63.92 26.87 50.24
CA SER A 918 -64.89 25.77 50.19
C SER A 918 -66.32 26.24 50.50
N ASP A 919 -67.33 25.59 49.92
CA ASP A 919 -68.35 24.81 50.63
C ASP A 919 -69.59 24.51 49.78
N ASN A 920 -70.06 23.26 49.92
CA ASN A 920 -71.43 22.72 49.84
C ASN A 920 -72.24 22.80 48.53
N ALA A 921 -72.33 21.67 47.83
CA ALA A 921 -73.52 20.80 47.67
C ALA A 921 -73.30 19.77 46.56
#